data_AF-A0A329VEN7-F1
#
_entry.id   AF-A0A329VEN7-F1
#
_cell.length_a   1.000
_cell.length_b   1.000
_cell.length_c   1.000
_cell.angle_alpha   90.00
_cell.angle_beta   90.00
_cell.angle_gamma   90.00
#
_symmetry.space_group_name_H-M   'P 1'
#
loop_
_entity.id
_entity.type
_entity.pdbx_description
1 polymer ?
#
loop_
_entity_poly.entity_id
_entity_poly.type
_entity_poly.pdbx_seq_one_letter_code
_entity_poly.pdbx_strand_id
1 'polypeptide(L)'
;MTGIFPINKGDPMTNDISPLLKRLGDKYNFTDKIIESGYKSIFDIIRTPRHLFLEKYNSNHQVADIYDTANSYAIQISHKFRQQHYIHNTYTSRQVDRKFLRQHYVHNTYARSYSSLSLKEVPQYQSLFQDNWQQYCPNGAPEANNSPVAYLAEIYKLAMDIESNADAEAIKIDERRADLAHLILDEVSINQEISALSLVNTMLSQRLEAMLKQQGKTNLSSYDLLANVRYPFQLPYDYAQNQINLTFDNRKLFCLKMMQQTDKSYPYFLKSNLNTANGEFVTPLANQLGIFQQKIINEPLKPSNRQFYRDNYGVNSAGLLELLSIFTAQTALSVAEVEQLLCVKGISTNKEAALEQNNVRLSQNVLNLGLPAAPYRYGAVFINGPKAKESDFLHLYREFVSNDNLPQAVNKLSGVNHERFDRLNRMIRLWKWIKLPVDKIDLLVTATMRAEGDANKQLQMNENTLRMLGIFHHWSKKYHISPDDFAALIYQITPFSMGKDIPFFDQIFNLSSLFDAPLVIDDREFYSETKQDDNIINKLCAGLKIKEKDFSLLAPLVAESMGKKSLTCSLSVVSAFYRIVQLSRILGLTPQEGVVLLTLIGGNKVLKQVTGIPYLSQSGNNRQTDILDIMIAMEQTIEWLRINKLSVGTLQLFLLSANEVVMTGNAAQVAFINQVGLHRNSESLTLESLSSNILPALDDNGNLIDWLTPCQTVLNAVSHQKYGLVKHNVNIIDEINKAIKNILLDDKVKVFITEQWAAIINQAQSAQNAISASMLANAFQLSQPFPLFILNWIGSSSYDFLLKSFELFDKKNLQPEMISQDYLILMYDLSRYISVIKTFRLSTVMLHHFSEHPEWFGCQNTQLSLSVIYYFSRYRDWIKLVASLDNAEDKILRYLELVNTNNQSNDKTNMVKILTELLSWQRDEVLLANSHIIGKEDNTAKTLAEIDIMMRLKFWSEEMALSMHSLLATININAHSSYQDYKLVGVAMVATL
;
A
#
# COMPACT_ATOMS: atom_id res chain seq x y z
N MET A 1 4.21 -59.58 23.51
CA MET A 1 3.64 -60.59 24.44
C MET A 1 3.79 -61.95 23.80
N THR A 2 4.43 -62.84 24.56
CA THR A 2 4.77 -64.24 24.31
C THR A 2 3.55 -65.16 24.28
N GLY A 3 3.57 -66.18 23.43
CA GLY A 3 2.63 -67.31 23.42
C GLY A 3 3.20 -68.46 22.59
N ILE A 4 3.53 -69.56 23.25
CA ILE A 4 4.40 -70.68 22.84
C ILE A 4 3.54 -71.95 22.66
N PHE A 5 3.70 -72.65 21.50
CA PHE A 5 3.58 -74.11 21.22
C PHE A 5 2.18 -74.81 21.25
N PRO A 6 1.98 -75.98 20.56
CA PRO A 6 3.01 -76.88 20.05
C PRO A 6 2.91 -77.35 18.57
N ILE A 7 4.10 -77.81 18.18
CA ILE A 7 4.48 -78.72 17.10
C ILE A 7 3.53 -79.92 17.00
N ASN A 8 3.11 -80.25 15.78
CA ASN A 8 2.97 -81.65 15.37
C ASN A 8 3.77 -81.87 14.09
N LYS A 9 4.82 -82.69 14.23
CA LYS A 9 5.63 -83.24 13.15
C LYS A 9 4.83 -84.34 12.45
N GLY A 10 4.89 -84.35 11.12
CA GLY A 10 4.61 -85.54 10.31
C GLY A 10 3.80 -85.25 9.06
N ASP A 11 4.45 -84.72 8.01
CA ASP A 11 4.59 -85.44 6.74
C ASP A 11 5.61 -84.73 5.83
N PRO A 12 6.45 -85.46 5.09
CA PRO A 12 7.58 -84.88 4.37
C PRO A 12 7.15 -84.19 3.08
N MET A 13 7.70 -82.99 2.85
CA MET A 13 7.92 -82.32 1.56
C MET A 13 7.35 -83.04 0.34
N THR A 14 6.09 -82.77 -0.01
CA THR A 14 5.62 -82.93 -1.38
C THR A 14 5.94 -81.64 -2.12
N ASN A 15 6.78 -81.72 -3.14
CA ASN A 15 6.97 -80.65 -4.12
C ASN A 15 5.61 -80.30 -4.74
N ASP A 16 4.96 -79.25 -4.24
CA ASP A 16 3.67 -78.73 -4.72
C ASP A 16 3.84 -78.01 -6.08
N ILE A 17 4.21 -78.78 -7.09
CA ILE A 17 4.23 -78.34 -8.48
C ILE A 17 2.95 -78.82 -9.13
N SER A 18 2.22 -77.90 -9.77
CA SER A 18 0.99 -78.21 -10.48
C SER A 18 1.20 -79.40 -11.43
N PRO A 19 0.29 -80.40 -11.46
CA PRO A 19 0.42 -81.56 -12.32
C PRO A 19 0.56 -81.20 -13.80
N LEU A 20 -0.05 -80.08 -14.21
CA LEU A 20 0.06 -79.58 -15.58
C LEU A 20 1.40 -78.90 -15.84
N LEU A 21 1.97 -78.20 -14.84
CA LEU A 21 3.32 -77.65 -14.96
C LEU A 21 4.36 -78.77 -15.03
N LYS A 22 4.18 -79.85 -14.27
CA LYS A 22 5.01 -81.05 -14.34
C LYS A 22 4.92 -81.72 -15.72
N ARG A 23 3.70 -81.91 -16.24
CA ARG A 23 3.48 -82.41 -17.62
C ARG A 23 4.11 -81.54 -18.69
N LEU A 24 4.08 -80.21 -18.50
CA LEU A 24 4.71 -79.27 -19.42
C LEU A 24 6.24 -79.35 -19.34
N GLY A 25 6.80 -79.44 -18.12
CA GLY A 25 8.21 -79.69 -17.89
C GLY A 25 8.69 -80.97 -18.55
N ASP A 26 7.99 -82.09 -18.33
CA ASP A 26 8.35 -83.41 -18.85
C ASP A 26 8.27 -83.46 -20.39
N LYS A 27 7.32 -82.75 -21.00
CA LYS A 27 7.15 -82.70 -22.47
C LYS A 27 8.33 -82.01 -23.17
N TYR A 28 8.95 -81.03 -22.53
CA TYR A 28 10.00 -80.20 -23.14
C TYR A 28 11.37 -80.35 -22.46
N ASN A 29 11.56 -81.35 -21.58
CA ASN A 29 12.74 -81.53 -20.72
C ASN A 29 13.13 -80.24 -19.97
N PHE A 30 12.12 -79.51 -19.49
CA PHE A 30 12.26 -78.21 -18.80
C PHE A 30 12.03 -78.35 -17.29
N THR A 31 11.71 -79.55 -16.79
CA THR A 31 11.30 -79.83 -15.39
C THR A 31 12.36 -79.44 -14.36
N ASP A 32 13.64 -79.69 -14.63
CA ASP A 32 14.72 -79.34 -13.71
C ASP A 32 14.91 -77.81 -13.61
N LYS A 33 14.82 -77.11 -14.75
CA LYS A 33 14.85 -75.63 -14.80
C LYS A 33 13.61 -75.00 -14.14
N ILE A 34 12.45 -75.65 -14.20
CA ILE A 34 11.22 -75.21 -13.51
C ILE A 34 11.42 -75.23 -11.99
N ILE A 35 12.05 -76.30 -11.47
CA ILE A 35 12.32 -76.47 -10.03
C ILE A 35 13.37 -75.44 -9.58
N GLU A 36 14.44 -75.24 -10.35
CA GLU A 36 15.47 -74.23 -10.06
C GLU A 36 14.95 -72.78 -10.14
N SER A 37 14.01 -72.50 -11.04
CA SER A 37 13.47 -71.16 -11.28
C SER A 37 12.27 -70.79 -10.41
N GLY A 38 11.81 -71.72 -9.55
CA GLY A 38 10.77 -71.47 -8.55
C GLY A 38 9.32 -71.37 -9.07
N TYR A 39 9.05 -71.76 -10.32
CA TYR A 39 7.67 -71.78 -10.85
C TYR A 39 6.86 -72.94 -10.25
N LYS A 40 5.66 -72.66 -9.73
CA LYS A 40 4.79 -73.66 -9.08
C LYS A 40 3.60 -74.06 -9.94
N SER A 41 3.15 -73.16 -10.82
CA SER A 41 2.03 -73.37 -11.73
C SER A 41 2.31 -72.84 -13.14
N ILE A 42 1.57 -73.35 -14.12
CA ILE A 42 1.58 -72.83 -15.50
C ILE A 42 1.20 -71.34 -15.54
N PHE A 43 0.34 -70.92 -14.62
CA PHE A 43 -0.05 -69.50 -14.49
C PHE A 43 1.13 -68.61 -14.12
N ASP A 44 2.14 -69.13 -13.43
CA ASP A 44 3.35 -68.37 -13.08
C ASP A 44 4.21 -68.10 -14.32
N ILE A 45 4.19 -69.01 -15.31
CA ILE A 45 4.85 -68.81 -16.61
C ILE A 45 4.13 -67.71 -17.41
N ILE A 46 2.80 -67.76 -17.48
CA ILE A 46 2.00 -66.81 -18.28
C ILE A 46 1.95 -65.42 -17.65
N ARG A 47 2.14 -65.34 -16.33
CA ARG A 47 2.26 -64.06 -15.62
C ARG A 47 3.45 -63.24 -16.12
N THR A 48 4.50 -63.89 -16.63
CA THR A 48 5.59 -63.21 -17.35
C THR A 48 5.18 -62.96 -18.81
N PRO A 49 5.34 -61.74 -19.35
CA PRO A 49 5.12 -61.48 -20.78
C PRO A 49 5.97 -62.37 -21.68
N ARG A 50 5.40 -62.83 -22.81
CA ARG A 50 6.04 -63.78 -23.73
C ARG A 50 7.47 -63.39 -24.15
N HIS A 51 7.72 -62.13 -24.48
CA HIS A 51 9.03 -61.67 -24.93
C HIS A 51 10.10 -61.77 -23.82
N LEU A 52 9.78 -61.36 -22.58
CA LEU A 52 10.69 -61.46 -21.44
C LEU A 52 10.96 -62.91 -21.04
N PHE A 53 9.96 -63.78 -21.15
CA PHE A 53 10.14 -65.21 -20.91
C PHE A 53 11.12 -65.83 -21.93
N LEU A 54 11.05 -65.41 -23.19
CA LEU A 54 11.97 -65.86 -24.24
C LEU A 54 13.39 -65.33 -24.04
N GLU A 55 13.52 -64.09 -23.58
CA GLU A 55 14.81 -63.46 -23.29
C GLU A 55 15.52 -64.13 -22.10
N LYS A 56 14.79 -64.42 -21.02
CA LYS A 56 15.33 -65.05 -19.80
C LYS A 56 15.94 -66.44 -20.03
N TYR A 57 15.41 -67.23 -20.96
CA TYR A 57 15.85 -68.61 -21.21
C TYR A 57 16.57 -68.80 -22.56
N ASN A 58 16.99 -67.68 -23.18
CA ASN A 58 17.52 -67.56 -24.54
C ASN A 58 16.51 -67.97 -25.63
N SER A 59 16.51 -67.20 -26.73
CA SER A 59 15.58 -67.28 -27.87
C SER A 59 15.71 -68.56 -28.72
N ASN A 60 15.59 -69.74 -28.11
CA ASN A 60 15.42 -71.00 -28.82
C ASN A 60 13.93 -71.22 -29.12
N HIS A 61 13.61 -71.77 -30.30
CA HIS A 61 12.23 -72.10 -30.70
C HIS A 61 11.48 -72.94 -29.64
N GLN A 62 12.19 -73.82 -28.93
CA GLN A 62 11.62 -74.65 -27.88
C GLN A 62 11.04 -73.85 -26.69
N VAL A 63 11.60 -72.68 -26.36
CA VAL A 63 11.11 -71.82 -25.27
C VAL A 63 9.82 -71.11 -25.66
N ALA A 64 9.67 -70.75 -26.94
CA ALA A 64 8.42 -70.20 -27.49
C ALA A 64 7.29 -71.22 -27.39
N ASP A 65 7.56 -72.47 -27.78
CA ASP A 65 6.59 -73.56 -27.71
C ASP A 65 6.18 -73.91 -26.27
N ILE A 66 7.11 -73.80 -25.31
CA ILE A 66 6.83 -73.94 -23.88
C ILE A 66 5.82 -72.87 -23.45
N TYR A 67 6.05 -71.60 -23.78
CA TYR A 67 5.15 -70.51 -23.40
C TYR A 67 3.77 -70.64 -24.05
N ASP A 68 3.72 -70.97 -25.35
CA ASP A 68 2.46 -71.09 -26.10
C ASP A 68 1.65 -72.31 -25.64
N THR A 69 2.33 -73.41 -25.25
CA THR A 69 1.68 -74.58 -24.63
C THR A 69 1.19 -74.27 -23.22
N ALA A 70 1.97 -73.52 -22.43
CA ALA A 70 1.55 -73.05 -21.11
C ALA A 70 0.27 -72.21 -21.24
N ASN A 71 0.27 -71.22 -22.14
CA ASN A 71 -0.88 -70.37 -22.40
C ASN A 71 -2.11 -71.18 -22.84
N SER A 72 -1.92 -72.17 -23.73
CA SER A 72 -2.98 -73.08 -24.16
C SER A 72 -3.58 -73.87 -22.98
N TYR A 73 -2.75 -74.38 -22.07
CA TYR A 73 -3.22 -75.07 -20.86
C TYR A 73 -3.99 -74.14 -19.92
N ALA A 74 -3.54 -72.89 -19.71
CA ALA A 74 -4.27 -71.93 -18.90
C ALA A 74 -5.61 -71.52 -19.52
N ILE A 75 -5.66 -71.31 -20.83
CA ILE A 75 -6.90 -71.05 -21.56
C ILE A 75 -7.85 -72.23 -21.38
N GLN A 76 -7.37 -73.47 -21.51
CA GLN A 76 -8.18 -74.67 -21.31
C GLN A 76 -8.75 -74.77 -19.88
N ILE A 77 -7.95 -74.44 -18.86
CA ILE A 77 -8.40 -74.39 -17.46
C ILE A 77 -9.47 -73.30 -17.30
N SER A 78 -9.26 -72.10 -17.82
CA SER A 78 -10.24 -71.01 -17.75
C SER A 78 -11.54 -71.36 -18.48
N HIS A 79 -11.46 -72.06 -19.61
CA HIS A 79 -12.62 -72.55 -20.36
C HIS A 79 -13.38 -73.62 -19.58
N LYS A 80 -12.68 -74.56 -18.92
CA LYS A 80 -13.30 -75.57 -18.05
C LYS A 80 -13.97 -74.93 -16.84
N PHE A 81 -13.33 -73.95 -16.21
CA PHE A 81 -13.90 -73.19 -15.09
C PHE A 81 -15.17 -72.44 -15.51
N ARG A 82 -15.13 -71.73 -16.66
CA ARG A 82 -16.31 -71.06 -17.24
C ARG A 82 -17.40 -72.06 -17.61
N GLN A 83 -17.08 -73.19 -18.26
CA GLN A 83 -18.05 -74.24 -18.59
C GLN A 83 -18.72 -74.83 -17.34
N GLN A 84 -17.97 -75.06 -16.27
CA GLN A 84 -18.53 -75.54 -14.99
C GLN A 84 -19.53 -74.53 -14.40
N HIS A 85 -19.25 -73.23 -14.47
CA HIS A 85 -20.20 -72.18 -14.10
C HIS A 85 -21.46 -72.13 -14.99
N TYR A 86 -21.34 -72.32 -16.31
CA TYR A 86 -22.49 -72.33 -17.23
C TYR A 86 -23.36 -73.60 -17.13
N ILE A 87 -22.76 -74.76 -16.85
CA ILE A 87 -23.48 -76.03 -16.66
C ILE A 87 -24.31 -75.97 -15.36
N HIS A 88 -23.85 -75.25 -14.33
CA HIS A 88 -24.60 -75.08 -13.09
C HIS A 88 -25.86 -74.21 -13.24
N ASN A 89 -25.87 -73.22 -14.16
CA ASN A 89 -27.02 -72.35 -14.41
C ASN A 89 -28.03 -72.89 -15.45
N THR A 90 -27.68 -73.92 -16.21
CA THR A 90 -28.50 -74.41 -17.34
C THR A 90 -29.45 -75.54 -16.97
N TYR A 91 -29.30 -76.19 -15.81
CA TYR A 91 -30.25 -77.21 -15.32
C TYR A 91 -31.42 -76.66 -14.49
N THR A 92 -31.41 -75.37 -14.13
CA THR A 92 -32.52 -74.71 -13.41
C THR A 92 -33.45 -73.89 -14.31
N SER A 93 -33.22 -73.85 -15.64
CA SER A 93 -33.86 -72.84 -16.51
C SER A 93 -34.57 -73.38 -17.78
N ARG A 94 -34.91 -74.67 -17.86
CA ARG A 94 -35.62 -75.25 -19.03
C ARG A 94 -36.89 -76.02 -18.68
N GLN A 95 -37.88 -75.27 -18.19
CA GLN A 95 -39.33 -75.49 -18.28
C GLN A 95 -39.90 -74.24 -17.60
N VAL A 96 -40.45 -73.24 -18.27
CA VAL A 96 -41.65 -73.24 -19.10
C VAL A 96 -41.60 -71.93 -19.88
N ASP A 97 -41.96 -71.95 -21.17
CA ASP A 97 -42.32 -70.72 -21.85
C ASP A 97 -43.66 -70.88 -22.55
N ARG A 98 -44.47 -69.81 -22.46
CA ARG A 98 -45.77 -69.52 -23.10
C ARG A 98 -47.06 -69.96 -22.39
N LYS A 99 -47.71 -69.02 -21.68
CA LYS A 99 -48.85 -68.23 -22.21
C LYS A 99 -49.49 -67.29 -21.15
N PHE A 100 -49.86 -66.08 -21.62
CA PHE A 100 -50.84 -65.12 -21.09
C PHE A 100 -50.53 -64.20 -19.88
N LEU A 101 -50.56 -62.89 -20.20
CA LEU A 101 -51.17 -61.72 -19.51
C LEU A 101 -50.83 -61.36 -18.04
N ARG A 102 -50.48 -60.06 -17.92
CA ARG A 102 -50.71 -59.08 -16.83
C ARG A 102 -49.77 -59.05 -15.61
N GLN A 103 -49.24 -57.83 -15.42
CA GLN A 103 -49.04 -57.07 -14.17
C GLN A 103 -48.55 -57.77 -12.90
N HIS A 104 -47.40 -57.24 -12.45
CA HIS A 104 -47.01 -56.95 -11.06
C HIS A 104 -46.59 -58.08 -10.09
N TYR A 105 -45.46 -57.78 -9.42
CA TYR A 105 -44.96 -58.26 -8.11
C TYR A 105 -44.78 -59.77 -7.87
N VAL A 106 -43.54 -60.24 -7.68
CA VAL A 106 -43.19 -61.38 -6.81
C VAL A 106 -41.72 -61.21 -6.36
N HIS A 107 -41.36 -61.04 -5.09
CA HIS A 107 -41.34 -61.95 -3.93
C HIS A 107 -40.36 -63.14 -4.02
N ASN A 108 -39.61 -63.29 -2.92
CA ASN A 108 -38.66 -64.36 -2.61
C ASN A 108 -39.27 -65.76 -2.73
N THR A 109 -38.48 -66.73 -3.20
CA THR A 109 -38.64 -68.13 -2.78
C THR A 109 -37.30 -68.86 -2.73
N TYR A 110 -36.90 -69.17 -1.50
CA TYR A 110 -36.02 -70.28 -1.13
C TYR A 110 -36.64 -71.61 -1.60
N ALA A 111 -35.83 -72.52 -2.14
CA ALA A 111 -36.25 -73.91 -2.36
C ALA A 111 -35.26 -74.86 -1.66
N ARG A 112 -35.76 -75.49 -0.59
CA ARG A 112 -35.17 -76.63 0.11
C ARG A 112 -35.10 -77.86 -0.81
N SER A 113 -34.04 -78.61 -0.63
CA SER A 113 -33.77 -79.96 -1.11
C SER A 113 -34.59 -81.03 -0.36
N TYR A 114 -34.92 -82.15 -1.03
CA TYR A 114 -34.83 -83.51 -0.48
C TYR A 114 -34.87 -84.59 -1.59
N SER A 115 -33.81 -85.42 -1.61
CA SER A 115 -33.71 -86.87 -1.94
C SER A 115 -34.23 -87.40 -3.30
N SER A 116 -33.56 -88.26 -4.06
CA SER A 116 -32.56 -89.29 -3.72
C SER A 116 -31.88 -89.82 -5.00
N LEU A 117 -30.55 -89.94 -5.00
CA LEU A 117 -29.72 -90.98 -5.66
C LEU A 117 -28.24 -90.51 -5.70
N SER A 118 -27.44 -91.15 -4.84
CA SER A 118 -25.97 -91.32 -4.88
C SER A 118 -25.48 -91.62 -6.32
N LEU A 119 -24.37 -91.16 -6.93
CA LEU A 119 -23.02 -90.86 -6.44
C LEU A 119 -22.20 -90.18 -7.58
N LYS A 120 -21.74 -88.95 -7.33
CA LYS A 120 -20.39 -88.41 -7.53
C LYS A 120 -20.52 -86.93 -7.23
N GLU A 121 -20.08 -86.52 -6.05
CA GLU A 121 -20.06 -85.12 -5.63
C GLU A 121 -19.41 -84.29 -6.72
N VAL A 122 -20.24 -83.55 -7.45
CA VAL A 122 -19.77 -82.52 -8.37
C VAL A 122 -19.09 -81.49 -7.47
N PRO A 123 -17.83 -81.08 -7.75
CA PRO A 123 -17.16 -80.10 -6.93
C PRO A 123 -18.01 -78.82 -6.93
N GLN A 124 -18.71 -78.56 -5.82
CA GLN A 124 -19.43 -77.32 -5.60
C GLN A 124 -18.41 -76.23 -5.28
N TYR A 125 -18.69 -74.98 -5.64
CA TYR A 125 -17.76 -73.86 -5.43
C TYR A 125 -17.23 -73.82 -3.98
N GLN A 126 -18.11 -74.01 -3.00
CA GLN A 126 -17.77 -74.09 -1.57
C GLN A 126 -16.85 -75.26 -1.18
N SER A 127 -16.82 -76.34 -1.97
CA SER A 127 -15.90 -77.48 -1.75
C SER A 127 -14.50 -77.23 -2.33
N LEU A 128 -14.39 -76.35 -3.33
CA LEU A 128 -13.13 -75.96 -3.97
C LEU A 128 -12.52 -74.69 -3.35
N PHE A 129 -13.38 -73.79 -2.87
CA PHE A 129 -13.03 -72.51 -2.25
C PHE A 129 -13.80 -72.42 -0.92
N GLN A 130 -13.09 -72.60 0.19
CA GLN A 130 -13.66 -72.45 1.53
C GLN A 130 -13.88 -70.96 1.81
N ASP A 131 -14.97 -70.40 1.30
CA ASP A 131 -15.32 -69.00 1.48
C ASP A 131 -15.53 -68.69 2.97
N ASN A 132 -14.65 -67.87 3.55
CA ASN A 132 -14.84 -67.36 4.89
C ASN A 132 -15.81 -66.17 4.84
N TRP A 133 -17.06 -66.39 5.26
CA TRP A 133 -18.10 -65.34 5.29
C TRP A 133 -17.70 -64.09 6.09
N GLN A 134 -16.74 -64.20 7.02
CA GLN A 134 -16.17 -63.05 7.75
C GLN A 134 -15.26 -62.15 6.89
N GLN A 135 -14.85 -62.60 5.71
CA GLN A 135 -14.01 -61.86 4.75
C GLN A 135 -14.82 -61.13 3.67
N TYR A 136 -16.16 -61.22 3.72
CA TYR A 136 -17.02 -60.48 2.80
C TYR A 136 -17.23 -59.06 3.29
N CYS A 137 -17.06 -58.11 2.38
CA CYS A 137 -17.26 -56.70 2.65
C CYS A 137 -18.54 -56.16 1.99
N PRO A 138 -19.08 -55.03 2.47
CA PRO A 138 -20.17 -54.33 1.80
C PRO A 138 -19.81 -53.92 0.36
N ASN A 139 -20.82 -53.74 -0.48
CA ASN A 139 -20.62 -53.22 -1.83
C ASN A 139 -20.10 -51.78 -1.77
N GLY A 140 -18.99 -51.50 -2.47
CA GLY A 140 -18.31 -50.20 -2.43
C GLY A 140 -17.34 -50.01 -1.25
N ALA A 141 -17.16 -51.00 -0.39
CA ALA A 141 -16.14 -50.96 0.67
C ALA A 141 -14.72 -50.93 0.07
N PRO A 142 -13.75 -50.29 0.76
CA PRO A 142 -12.39 -50.18 0.24
C PRO A 142 -11.69 -51.55 0.10
N GLU A 143 -12.00 -52.50 0.97
CA GLU A 143 -11.50 -53.88 0.91
C GLU A 143 -12.18 -54.75 -0.17
N ALA A 144 -13.16 -54.22 -0.91
CA ALA A 144 -13.80 -54.95 -2.00
C ALA A 144 -12.83 -55.17 -3.16
N ASN A 145 -12.85 -56.38 -3.75
CA ASN A 145 -11.98 -56.73 -4.89
C ASN A 145 -12.22 -55.88 -6.15
N ASN A 146 -13.36 -55.18 -6.22
CA ASN A 146 -13.73 -54.26 -7.29
C ASN A 146 -13.62 -52.78 -6.87
N SER A 147 -13.02 -52.48 -5.72
CA SER A 147 -12.86 -51.13 -5.24
C SER A 147 -11.78 -50.36 -6.04
N PRO A 148 -11.82 -49.02 -6.05
CA PRO A 148 -10.72 -48.21 -6.58
C PRO A 148 -9.37 -48.51 -5.91
N VAL A 149 -9.38 -48.95 -4.65
CA VAL A 149 -8.18 -49.32 -3.88
C VAL A 149 -7.56 -50.58 -4.44
N ALA A 150 -8.38 -51.61 -4.70
CA ALA A 150 -7.93 -52.85 -5.33
C ALA A 150 -7.37 -52.57 -6.73
N TYR A 151 -8.01 -51.69 -7.49
CA TYR A 151 -7.51 -51.25 -8.80
C TYR A 151 -6.16 -50.53 -8.71
N LEU A 152 -6.00 -49.59 -7.77
CA LEU A 152 -4.75 -48.87 -7.55
C LEU A 152 -3.61 -49.82 -7.12
N ALA A 153 -3.90 -50.78 -6.23
CA ALA A 153 -2.93 -51.77 -5.78
C ALA A 153 -2.44 -52.67 -6.92
N GLU A 154 -3.34 -53.12 -7.79
CA GLU A 154 -2.99 -53.91 -8.98
C GLU A 154 -2.18 -53.08 -10.00
N ILE A 155 -2.50 -51.79 -10.20
CA ILE A 155 -1.69 -50.92 -11.07
C ILE A 155 -0.29 -50.71 -10.50
N TYR A 156 -0.17 -50.42 -9.20
CA TYR A 156 1.14 -50.21 -8.59
C TYR A 156 2.00 -51.47 -8.67
N LYS A 157 1.39 -52.65 -8.43
CA LYS A 157 2.07 -53.94 -8.61
C LYS A 157 2.48 -54.18 -10.05
N LEU A 158 1.62 -53.89 -11.02
CA LEU A 158 1.96 -53.97 -12.44
C LEU A 158 3.13 -53.05 -12.80
N ALA A 159 3.15 -51.82 -12.27
CA ALA A 159 4.25 -50.89 -12.48
C ALA A 159 5.57 -51.42 -11.90
N MET A 160 5.54 -52.01 -10.70
CA MET A 160 6.69 -52.69 -10.09
C MET A 160 7.19 -53.86 -10.94
N ASP A 161 6.27 -54.70 -11.43
CA ASP A 161 6.60 -55.84 -12.29
C ASP A 161 7.24 -55.37 -13.62
N ILE A 162 6.77 -54.25 -14.20
CA ILE A 162 7.39 -53.64 -15.38
C ILE A 162 8.80 -53.13 -15.07
N GLU A 163 9.00 -52.43 -13.95
CA GLU A 163 10.30 -51.88 -13.55
C GLU A 163 11.34 -52.95 -13.22
N SER A 164 10.91 -54.12 -12.75
CA SER A 164 11.82 -55.26 -12.53
C SER A 164 12.50 -55.75 -13.81
N ASN A 165 11.95 -55.42 -14.98
CA ASN A 165 12.46 -55.78 -16.30
C ASN A 165 12.94 -54.56 -17.10
N ALA A 166 13.08 -53.39 -16.47
CA ALA A 166 13.51 -52.17 -17.13
C ALA A 166 15.05 -52.05 -17.18
N ASP A 167 15.55 -51.33 -18.20
CA ASP A 167 16.97 -51.04 -18.37
C ASP A 167 17.56 -50.25 -17.19
N ALA A 168 18.87 -50.32 -16.99
CA ALA A 168 19.57 -49.64 -15.91
C ALA A 168 19.42 -48.10 -15.91
N GLU A 169 19.05 -47.51 -17.05
CA GLU A 169 18.80 -46.06 -17.21
C GLU A 169 17.35 -45.64 -16.90
N ALA A 170 16.44 -46.60 -16.64
CA ALA A 170 15.05 -46.31 -16.36
C ALA A 170 14.86 -45.68 -14.97
N ILE A 171 14.21 -44.51 -14.92
CA ILE A 171 13.88 -43.83 -13.67
C ILE A 171 12.69 -44.55 -13.03
N LYS A 172 12.93 -45.23 -11.90
CA LYS A 172 11.93 -46.03 -11.19
C LYS A 172 10.84 -45.16 -10.57
N ILE A 173 9.65 -45.72 -10.34
CA ILE A 173 8.50 -45.00 -9.79
C ILE A 173 8.77 -44.60 -8.35
N ASP A 174 9.51 -45.41 -7.59
CA ASP A 174 9.94 -45.08 -6.23
C ASP A 174 10.91 -43.89 -6.22
N GLU A 175 11.71 -43.68 -7.28
CA GLU A 175 12.57 -42.49 -7.41
C GLU A 175 11.78 -41.25 -7.87
N ARG A 176 10.73 -41.44 -8.68
CA ARG A 176 9.85 -40.36 -9.15
C ARG A 176 8.89 -39.89 -8.04
N ARG A 177 8.34 -40.83 -7.29
CA ARG A 177 7.22 -40.70 -6.36
C ARG A 177 7.35 -41.70 -5.19
N ALA A 178 8.39 -41.51 -4.37
CA ALA A 178 8.64 -42.31 -3.16
C ALA A 178 7.47 -42.30 -2.17
N ASP A 179 6.60 -41.29 -2.24
CA ASP A 179 5.41 -41.16 -1.41
C ASP A 179 4.36 -42.26 -1.68
N LEU A 180 4.27 -42.78 -2.91
CA LEU A 180 3.25 -43.79 -3.27
C LEU A 180 3.43 -45.11 -2.52
N ALA A 181 4.68 -45.54 -2.31
CA ALA A 181 5.00 -46.77 -1.57
C ALA A 181 4.57 -46.69 -0.10
N HIS A 182 4.45 -45.48 0.45
CA HIS A 182 4.13 -45.21 1.85
C HIS A 182 2.72 -44.64 2.04
N LEU A 183 1.93 -44.51 0.96
CA LEU A 183 0.56 -44.01 1.03
C LEU A 183 -0.32 -45.01 1.76
N ILE A 184 -0.91 -44.58 2.87
CA ILE A 184 -1.86 -45.39 3.64
C ILE A 184 -3.21 -45.34 2.93
N LEU A 185 -3.80 -46.51 2.64
CA LEU A 185 -5.10 -46.61 1.97
C LEU A 185 -6.20 -46.71 3.02
N ASP A 186 -6.68 -45.56 3.48
CA ASP A 186 -7.75 -45.40 4.47
C ASP A 186 -8.95 -44.61 3.91
N GLU A 187 -10.01 -44.47 4.72
CA GLU A 187 -11.22 -43.74 4.31
C GLU A 187 -10.92 -42.28 3.91
N VAL A 188 -9.97 -41.64 4.59
CA VAL A 188 -9.55 -40.26 4.29
C VAL A 188 -8.87 -40.19 2.92
N SER A 189 -7.90 -41.05 2.63
CA SER A 189 -7.16 -41.05 1.37
C SER A 189 -8.03 -41.37 0.15
N ILE A 190 -9.13 -42.10 0.36
CA ILE A 190 -10.07 -42.48 -0.70
C ILE A 190 -11.11 -41.39 -0.96
N ASN A 191 -11.64 -40.77 0.10
CA ASN A 191 -12.82 -39.91 -0.01
C ASN A 191 -12.51 -38.41 0.13
N GLN A 192 -11.36 -38.03 0.68
CA GLN A 192 -11.02 -36.62 0.85
C GLN A 192 -10.72 -35.96 -0.50
N GLU A 193 -11.54 -34.99 -0.88
CA GLU A 193 -11.28 -34.15 -2.04
C GLU A 193 -10.14 -33.16 -1.75
N ILE A 194 -9.06 -33.24 -2.55
CA ILE A 194 -7.91 -32.33 -2.48
C ILE A 194 -7.63 -31.69 -3.83
N SER A 195 -7.13 -30.46 -3.82
CA SER A 195 -6.72 -29.77 -5.04
C SER A 195 -5.48 -30.44 -5.64
N ALA A 196 -5.56 -30.82 -6.93
CA ALA A 196 -4.42 -31.37 -7.66
C ALA A 196 -3.20 -30.43 -7.65
N LEU A 197 -3.41 -29.11 -7.69
CA LEU A 197 -2.33 -28.12 -7.62
C LEU A 197 -1.65 -28.11 -6.25
N SER A 198 -2.43 -28.23 -5.16
CA SER A 198 -1.87 -28.32 -3.81
C SER A 198 -0.97 -29.54 -3.69
N LEU A 199 -1.44 -30.69 -4.20
CA LEU A 199 -0.69 -31.94 -4.18
C LEU A 199 0.65 -31.80 -4.92
N VAL A 200 0.63 -31.20 -6.12
CA VAL A 200 1.85 -30.93 -6.91
C VAL A 200 2.82 -30.03 -6.15
N ASN A 201 2.34 -28.93 -5.55
CA ASN A 201 3.18 -28.03 -4.77
C ASN A 201 3.79 -28.72 -3.55
N THR A 202 3.01 -29.51 -2.81
CA THR A 202 3.50 -30.28 -1.67
C THR A 202 4.60 -31.24 -2.09
N MET A 203 4.43 -31.98 -3.19
CA MET A 203 5.44 -32.91 -3.70
C MET A 203 6.74 -32.21 -4.12
N LEU A 204 6.63 -31.10 -4.86
CA LEU A 204 7.80 -30.33 -5.28
C LEU A 204 8.55 -29.74 -4.08
N SER A 205 7.84 -29.18 -3.11
CA SER A 205 8.43 -28.63 -1.89
C SER A 205 9.13 -29.70 -1.05
N GLN A 206 8.49 -30.85 -0.82
CA GLN A 206 9.09 -31.97 -0.08
C GLN A 206 10.37 -32.47 -0.74
N ARG A 207 10.37 -32.61 -2.08
CA ARG A 207 11.56 -33.02 -2.82
C ARG A 207 12.69 -32.00 -2.71
N LEU A 208 12.38 -30.71 -2.85
CA LEU A 208 13.36 -29.64 -2.68
C LEU A 208 13.96 -29.64 -1.27
N GLU A 209 13.12 -29.80 -0.25
CA GLU A 209 13.57 -29.85 1.15
C GLU A 209 14.40 -31.10 1.46
N ALA A 210 14.07 -32.25 0.88
CA ALA A 210 14.90 -33.45 0.97
C ALA A 210 16.29 -33.22 0.34
N MET A 211 16.35 -32.58 -0.82
CA MET A 211 17.63 -32.22 -1.46
C MET A 211 18.44 -31.22 -0.61
N LEU A 212 17.78 -30.24 0.01
CA LEU A 212 18.44 -29.30 0.92
C LEU A 212 19.01 -30.00 2.16
N LYS A 213 18.28 -30.96 2.73
CA LYS A 213 18.76 -31.79 3.85
C LYS A 213 19.99 -32.61 3.46
N GLN A 214 20.01 -33.21 2.26
CA GLN A 214 21.17 -33.93 1.74
C GLN A 214 22.41 -33.03 1.57
N GLN A 215 22.21 -31.75 1.24
CA GLN A 215 23.29 -30.75 1.13
C GLN A 215 23.71 -30.13 2.48
N GLY A 216 23.20 -30.63 3.61
CA GLY A 216 23.51 -30.10 4.95
C GLY A 216 22.81 -28.77 5.30
N LYS A 217 21.78 -28.37 4.53
CA LYS A 217 21.02 -27.13 4.72
C LYS A 217 19.66 -27.40 5.37
N THR A 218 19.66 -27.89 6.61
CA THR A 218 18.44 -28.31 7.33
C THR A 218 17.53 -27.17 7.76
N ASN A 219 18.04 -25.93 7.84
CA ASN A 219 17.32 -24.77 8.39
C ASN A 219 16.62 -23.90 7.32
N LEU A 220 16.73 -24.24 6.03
CA LEU A 220 16.17 -23.47 4.93
C LEU A 220 14.90 -24.16 4.41
N SER A 221 13.76 -23.46 4.46
CA SER A 221 12.53 -23.94 3.81
C SER A 221 12.60 -23.80 2.29
N SER A 222 11.73 -24.52 1.59
CA SER A 222 11.54 -24.36 0.13
C SER A 222 11.30 -22.89 -0.26
N TYR A 223 10.43 -22.17 0.45
CA TYR A 223 10.15 -20.75 0.19
C TYR A 223 11.33 -19.82 0.51
N ASP A 224 12.16 -20.13 1.52
CA ASP A 224 13.39 -19.37 1.77
C ASP A 224 14.34 -19.42 0.58
N LEU A 225 14.50 -20.61 0.00
CA LEU A 225 15.36 -20.76 -1.17
C LEU A 225 14.81 -19.94 -2.35
N LEU A 226 13.51 -20.04 -2.63
CA LEU A 226 12.87 -19.33 -3.75
C LEU A 226 12.93 -17.80 -3.61
N ALA A 227 12.88 -17.28 -2.39
CA ALA A 227 13.01 -15.84 -2.13
C ALA A 227 14.45 -15.34 -2.31
N ASN A 228 15.46 -16.21 -2.15
CA ASN A 228 16.88 -15.84 -2.19
C ASN A 228 17.56 -16.10 -3.55
N VAL A 229 17.03 -17.03 -4.35
CA VAL A 229 17.63 -17.43 -5.63
C VAL A 229 17.25 -16.45 -6.75
N ARG A 230 18.20 -16.15 -7.64
CA ARG A 230 17.99 -15.21 -8.77
C ARG A 230 17.68 -15.89 -10.10
N TYR A 231 18.15 -17.11 -10.34
CA TYR A 231 17.92 -17.85 -11.58
C TYR A 231 17.19 -19.17 -11.27
N PRO A 232 16.17 -19.58 -12.04
CA PRO A 232 15.66 -18.98 -13.30
C PRO A 232 15.04 -17.58 -13.17
N PHE A 233 14.87 -16.86 -14.28
CA PHE A 233 14.43 -15.45 -14.33
C PHE A 233 13.05 -15.15 -13.72
N GLN A 234 12.25 -16.17 -13.41
CA GLN A 234 10.99 -16.04 -12.66
C GLN A 234 11.21 -15.77 -11.17
N LEU A 235 12.40 -16.10 -10.64
CA LEU A 235 12.80 -15.88 -9.25
C LEU A 235 13.48 -14.49 -9.11
N PRO A 236 13.62 -13.92 -7.91
CA PRO A 236 13.13 -14.42 -6.62
C PRO A 236 11.60 -14.36 -6.50
N TYR A 237 11.04 -15.41 -5.93
CA TYR A 237 9.62 -15.49 -5.56
C TYR A 237 9.47 -15.30 -4.05
N ASP A 238 8.93 -14.15 -3.65
CA ASP A 238 8.70 -13.82 -2.25
C ASP A 238 7.27 -14.19 -1.83
N TYR A 239 7.14 -15.33 -1.15
CA TYR A 239 5.85 -15.81 -0.66
C TYR A 239 5.23 -14.89 0.39
N ALA A 240 6.05 -14.36 1.31
CA ALA A 240 5.59 -13.49 2.39
C ALA A 240 5.09 -12.14 1.86
N GLN A 241 5.81 -11.53 0.91
CA GLN A 241 5.33 -10.30 0.28
C GLN A 241 4.01 -10.53 -0.47
N ASN A 242 3.85 -11.66 -1.15
CA ASN A 242 2.58 -11.98 -1.81
C ASN A 242 1.43 -12.12 -0.82
N GLN A 243 1.66 -12.74 0.34
CA GLN A 243 0.67 -12.81 1.43
C GLN A 243 0.25 -11.42 1.92
N ILE A 244 1.23 -10.52 2.12
CA ILE A 244 0.98 -9.12 2.49
C ILE A 244 0.14 -8.41 1.43
N ASN A 245 0.56 -8.47 0.17
CA ASN A 245 -0.15 -7.85 -0.96
C ASN A 245 -1.59 -8.37 -1.07
N LEU A 246 -1.79 -9.69 -0.99
CA LEU A 246 -3.11 -10.33 -1.04
C LEU A 246 -4.02 -9.87 0.11
N THR A 247 -3.46 -9.66 1.30
CA THR A 247 -4.25 -9.18 2.45
C THR A 247 -4.78 -7.77 2.20
N PHE A 248 -3.93 -6.85 1.73
CA PHE A 248 -4.36 -5.50 1.37
C PHE A 248 -5.37 -5.49 0.22
N ASP A 249 -5.18 -6.35 -0.78
CA ASP A 249 -6.09 -6.48 -1.93
C ASP A 249 -7.46 -6.98 -1.51
N ASN A 250 -7.54 -8.04 -0.68
CA ASN A 250 -8.80 -8.59 -0.18
C ASN A 250 -9.55 -7.60 0.73
N ARG A 251 -8.83 -6.88 1.60
CA ARG A 251 -9.44 -5.86 2.47
C ARG A 251 -9.75 -4.54 1.74
N LYS A 252 -9.31 -4.38 0.48
CA LYS A 252 -9.42 -3.13 -0.30
C LYS A 252 -8.77 -1.93 0.40
N LEU A 253 -7.69 -2.19 1.14
CA LEU A 253 -6.91 -1.17 1.84
C LEU A 253 -5.61 -0.88 1.08
N PHE A 254 -4.98 0.25 1.42
CA PHE A 254 -3.74 0.70 0.76
C PHE A 254 -2.57 0.65 1.74
N CYS A 255 -1.56 -0.16 1.43
CA CYS A 255 -0.35 -0.29 2.25
C CYS A 255 0.33 1.06 2.48
N LEU A 256 0.50 1.88 1.43
CA LEU A 256 1.12 3.20 1.55
C LEU A 256 0.36 4.10 2.54
N LYS A 257 -0.98 4.09 2.50
CA LYS A 257 -1.81 4.88 3.42
C LYS A 257 -1.65 4.44 4.87
N MET A 258 -1.62 3.13 5.13
CA MET A 258 -1.39 2.61 6.48
C MET A 258 -0.03 3.07 7.00
N MET A 259 1.03 2.83 6.23
CA MET A 259 2.40 3.20 6.60
C MET A 259 2.55 4.69 6.91
N GLN A 260 1.92 5.55 6.10
CA GLN A 260 1.87 7.00 6.35
C GLN A 260 1.12 7.33 7.63
N GLN A 261 -0.09 6.81 7.79
CA GLN A 261 -0.94 7.11 8.95
C GLN A 261 -0.47 6.44 10.24
N THR A 262 0.51 5.55 10.22
CA THR A 262 1.14 5.00 11.42
C THR A 262 2.47 5.67 11.74
N ASP A 263 3.01 6.47 10.83
CA ASP A 263 4.23 7.25 11.04
C ASP A 263 4.00 8.34 12.10
N LYS A 264 5.02 8.54 12.94
CA LYS A 264 5.10 9.59 13.95
C LYS A 264 5.11 10.99 13.34
N SER A 265 5.69 11.15 12.14
CA SER A 265 5.77 12.45 11.46
C SER A 265 4.50 12.83 10.71
N TYR A 266 3.51 11.95 10.60
CA TYR A 266 2.24 12.26 9.93
C TYR A 266 1.39 13.27 10.72
N PRO A 267 0.64 14.15 10.05
CA PRO A 267 0.58 14.33 8.59
C PRO A 267 1.75 15.16 8.05
N TYR A 268 2.20 14.83 6.85
CA TYR A 268 3.42 15.42 6.30
C TYR A 268 3.23 16.87 5.85
N PHE A 269 2.02 17.27 5.48
CA PHE A 269 1.72 18.65 5.11
C PHE A 269 1.89 19.67 6.26
N LEU A 270 2.09 19.21 7.50
CA LEU A 270 2.42 20.06 8.64
C LEU A 270 3.93 20.23 8.85
N LYS A 271 4.75 19.44 8.15
CA LYS A 271 6.22 19.45 8.31
C LYS A 271 6.81 20.39 7.27
N SER A 272 7.86 21.13 7.67
CA SER A 272 8.54 22.10 6.79
C SER A 272 9.07 21.49 5.49
N ASN A 273 9.47 20.22 5.51
CA ASN A 273 9.99 19.50 4.36
C ASN A 273 8.94 18.58 3.67
N LEU A 274 7.67 18.62 4.09
CA LEU A 274 6.59 17.75 3.58
C LEU A 274 6.89 16.24 3.63
N ASN A 275 7.82 15.80 4.48
CA ASN A 275 8.26 14.42 4.57
C ASN A 275 8.56 13.98 6.01
N THR A 276 9.00 12.73 6.16
CA THR A 276 9.39 12.13 7.45
C THR A 276 10.66 12.76 7.99
N ALA A 277 10.93 12.66 9.31
CA ALA A 277 12.11 13.30 9.91
C ALA A 277 13.44 12.82 9.29
N ASN A 278 13.49 11.57 8.84
CA ASN A 278 14.66 10.96 8.22
C ASN A 278 14.63 11.00 6.68
N GLY A 279 13.56 11.55 6.08
CA GLY A 279 13.43 11.62 4.62
C GLY A 279 13.18 10.29 3.91
N GLU A 280 13.20 9.16 4.62
CA GLU A 280 12.88 7.81 4.12
C GLU A 280 11.38 7.71 3.83
N PHE A 281 10.94 8.35 2.75
CA PHE A 281 9.55 8.32 2.35
C PHE A 281 9.34 7.18 1.34
N VAL A 282 8.40 6.28 1.67
CA VAL A 282 8.09 4.96 1.06
C VAL A 282 8.82 3.81 1.74
N THR A 283 8.09 3.17 2.66
CA THR A 283 8.48 1.91 3.30
C THR A 283 8.62 0.80 2.24
N PRO A 284 9.49 -0.19 2.47
CA PRO A 284 9.67 -1.33 1.58
C PRO A 284 8.38 -2.04 1.17
N LEU A 285 7.35 -2.06 2.02
CA LEU A 285 6.10 -2.75 1.74
C LEU A 285 5.26 -2.05 0.67
N ALA A 286 5.33 -0.73 0.58
CA ALA A 286 4.46 0.05 -0.30
C ALA A 286 4.78 -0.13 -1.80
N ASN A 287 6.02 -0.50 -2.14
CA ASN A 287 6.41 -0.81 -3.52
C ASN A 287 5.97 -2.22 -3.98
N GLN A 288 5.39 -3.02 -3.07
CA GLN A 288 4.88 -4.38 -3.32
C GLN A 288 5.92 -5.42 -3.77
N LEU A 289 7.21 -5.07 -3.74
CA LEU A 289 8.30 -5.97 -4.07
C LEU A 289 8.86 -6.60 -2.81
N GLY A 290 9.26 -7.86 -2.90
CA GLY A 290 9.95 -8.56 -1.82
C GLY A 290 11.34 -7.98 -1.57
N ILE A 291 11.92 -8.24 -0.40
CA ILE A 291 13.18 -7.61 0.00
C ILE A 291 14.35 -7.89 -0.96
N PHE A 292 14.43 -9.10 -1.51
CA PHE A 292 15.47 -9.45 -2.49
C PHE A 292 15.22 -8.83 -3.86
N GLN A 293 13.96 -8.62 -4.24
CA GLN A 293 13.61 -7.89 -5.46
C GLN A 293 14.06 -6.43 -5.35
N GLN A 294 13.82 -5.80 -4.19
CA GLN A 294 14.29 -4.44 -3.91
C GLN A 294 15.83 -4.34 -3.91
N LYS A 295 16.53 -5.33 -3.35
CA LYS A 295 18.00 -5.41 -3.41
C LYS A 295 18.53 -5.44 -4.85
N ILE A 296 17.92 -6.23 -5.73
CA ILE A 296 18.31 -6.31 -7.15
C ILE A 296 18.19 -4.93 -7.84
N ILE A 297 17.16 -4.15 -7.48
CA ILE A 297 16.95 -2.81 -8.04
C ILE A 297 18.03 -1.84 -7.54
N ASN A 298 18.36 -1.85 -6.25
CA ASN A 298 19.29 -0.91 -5.61
C ASN A 298 20.78 -1.26 -5.74
N GLU A 299 21.12 -2.48 -6.17
CA GLU A 299 22.52 -2.90 -6.31
C GLU A 299 23.28 -1.99 -7.29
N PRO A 300 24.56 -1.65 -7.04
CA PRO A 300 25.36 -0.96 -8.05
C PRO A 300 25.55 -1.86 -9.28
N LEU A 301 25.67 -1.27 -10.47
CA LEU A 301 25.94 -2.03 -11.69
C LEU A 301 27.28 -2.77 -11.54
N LYS A 302 27.27 -4.10 -11.69
CA LYS A 302 28.48 -4.96 -11.56
C LYS A 302 28.70 -5.76 -12.86
N PRO A 303 29.14 -5.08 -13.92
CA PRO A 303 28.98 -5.56 -15.29
C PRO A 303 29.88 -6.78 -15.64
N SER A 304 31.05 -6.94 -15.01
CA SER A 304 32.12 -7.82 -15.53
C SER A 304 32.37 -9.12 -14.76
N ASN A 305 31.48 -9.55 -13.85
CA ASN A 305 31.74 -10.69 -12.98
C ASN A 305 31.20 -12.01 -13.57
N ARG A 306 32.03 -13.06 -13.69
CA ARG A 306 31.57 -14.41 -14.07
C ARG A 306 30.45 -14.91 -13.15
N GLN A 307 30.54 -14.60 -11.87
CA GLN A 307 29.52 -14.95 -10.89
C GLN A 307 28.20 -14.23 -11.15
N PHE A 308 28.22 -12.98 -11.64
CA PHE A 308 26.99 -12.26 -12.02
C PHE A 308 26.20 -13.01 -13.10
N TYR A 309 26.87 -13.49 -14.15
CA TYR A 309 26.22 -14.24 -15.23
C TYR A 309 25.70 -15.60 -14.76
N ARG A 310 26.45 -16.30 -13.90
CA ARG A 310 26.01 -17.58 -13.34
C ARG A 310 24.77 -17.40 -12.47
N ASP A 311 24.78 -16.40 -11.59
CA ASP A 311 23.72 -16.17 -10.61
C ASP A 311 22.44 -15.60 -11.26
N ASN A 312 22.56 -14.74 -12.28
CA ASN A 312 21.41 -14.07 -12.89
C ASN A 312 20.91 -14.72 -14.18
N TYR A 313 21.80 -15.30 -14.99
CA TYR A 313 21.49 -15.86 -16.32
C TYR A 313 21.73 -17.37 -16.43
N GLY A 314 22.32 -18.03 -15.43
CA GLY A 314 22.63 -19.46 -15.50
C GLY A 314 23.77 -19.82 -16.45
N VAL A 315 24.56 -18.85 -16.92
CA VAL A 315 25.66 -19.06 -17.89
C VAL A 315 27.00 -18.57 -17.37
N ASN A 316 28.09 -19.13 -17.89
CA ASN A 316 29.44 -18.83 -17.42
C ASN A 316 30.11 -17.64 -18.14
N SER A 317 29.54 -17.15 -19.26
CA SER A 317 30.12 -16.05 -20.03
C SER A 317 29.05 -15.22 -20.76
N ALA A 318 29.36 -13.94 -20.94
CA ALA A 318 28.50 -12.99 -21.65
C ALA A 318 28.32 -13.35 -23.13
N GLY A 319 29.37 -13.85 -23.79
CA GLY A 319 29.35 -14.17 -25.22
C GLY A 319 28.33 -15.25 -25.60
N LEU A 320 27.94 -16.13 -24.66
CA LEU A 320 26.86 -17.09 -24.89
C LEU A 320 25.49 -16.39 -25.02
N LEU A 321 25.29 -15.29 -24.30
CA LEU A 321 24.04 -14.51 -24.33
C LEU A 321 23.89 -13.63 -25.57
N GLU A 322 24.95 -13.49 -26.38
CA GLU A 322 24.83 -12.84 -27.69
C GLU A 322 23.95 -13.63 -28.65
N LEU A 323 23.91 -14.97 -28.52
CA LEU A 323 23.07 -15.83 -29.33
C LEU A 323 21.61 -15.70 -28.89
N LEU A 324 20.73 -15.27 -29.80
CA LEU A 324 19.32 -15.02 -29.47
C LEU A 324 18.61 -16.27 -28.95
N SER A 325 18.95 -17.46 -29.48
CA SER A 325 18.40 -18.74 -29.00
C SER A 325 18.78 -19.05 -27.55
N ILE A 326 20.02 -18.75 -27.15
CA ILE A 326 20.47 -18.90 -25.77
C ILE A 326 19.83 -17.83 -24.89
N PHE A 327 19.83 -16.57 -25.35
CA PHE A 327 19.24 -15.46 -24.60
C PHE A 327 17.76 -15.70 -24.28
N THR A 328 16.96 -16.12 -25.27
CA THR A 328 15.54 -16.45 -25.09
C THR A 328 15.33 -17.63 -24.16
N ALA A 329 16.13 -18.70 -24.28
CA ALA A 329 16.07 -19.86 -23.39
C ALA A 329 16.41 -19.49 -21.92
N GLN A 330 17.43 -18.67 -21.70
CA GLN A 330 17.89 -18.33 -20.34
C GLN A 330 17.01 -17.27 -19.65
N THR A 331 16.42 -16.35 -20.42
CA THR A 331 15.52 -15.31 -19.89
C THR A 331 14.05 -15.74 -19.83
N ALA A 332 13.73 -16.88 -20.46
CA ALA A 332 12.37 -17.35 -20.70
C ALA A 332 11.50 -16.28 -21.39
N LEU A 333 12.07 -15.60 -22.38
CA LEU A 333 11.37 -14.66 -23.27
C LEU A 333 11.24 -15.28 -24.66
N SER A 334 10.12 -15.04 -25.32
CA SER A 334 9.93 -15.29 -26.74
C SER A 334 10.66 -14.25 -27.59
N VAL A 335 10.87 -14.54 -28.87
CA VAL A 335 11.51 -13.58 -29.80
C VAL A 335 10.71 -12.28 -29.91
N ALA A 336 9.37 -12.36 -29.91
CA ALA A 336 8.50 -11.18 -29.94
C ALA A 336 8.64 -10.32 -28.67
N GLU A 337 8.79 -10.95 -27.49
CA GLU A 337 9.05 -10.23 -26.25
C GLU A 337 10.44 -9.58 -26.23
N VAL A 338 11.44 -10.18 -26.88
CA VAL A 338 12.76 -9.54 -27.08
C VAL A 338 12.65 -8.34 -28.01
N GLU A 339 11.90 -8.42 -29.11
CA GLU A 339 11.63 -7.27 -29.99
C GLU A 339 10.95 -6.13 -29.23
N GLN A 340 9.96 -6.44 -28.37
CA GLN A 340 9.31 -5.46 -27.50
C GLN A 340 10.29 -4.83 -26.50
N LEU A 341 11.09 -5.65 -25.80
CA LEU A 341 12.11 -5.20 -24.85
C LEU A 341 13.11 -4.24 -25.49
N LEU A 342 13.53 -4.53 -26.73
CA LEU A 342 14.49 -3.71 -27.47
C LEU A 342 13.83 -2.55 -28.23
N CYS A 343 12.49 -2.47 -28.25
CA CYS A 343 11.72 -1.49 -29.03
C CYS A 343 12.06 -1.50 -30.54
N VAL A 344 12.33 -2.70 -31.08
CA VAL A 344 12.66 -2.92 -32.50
C VAL A 344 11.60 -3.77 -33.20
N LYS A 345 11.65 -3.81 -34.54
CA LYS A 345 10.79 -4.62 -35.40
C LYS A 345 11.63 -5.42 -36.39
N GLY A 346 11.63 -6.74 -36.27
CA GLY A 346 12.36 -7.65 -37.15
C GLY A 346 13.84 -7.78 -36.82
N ILE A 347 14.58 -8.48 -37.69
CA ILE A 347 16.01 -8.81 -37.55
C ILE A 347 16.78 -8.26 -38.76
N SER A 348 17.81 -7.44 -38.51
CA SER A 348 18.63 -6.81 -39.55
C SER A 348 19.66 -7.80 -40.11
N THR A 349 20.08 -7.61 -41.36
CA THR A 349 21.24 -8.32 -41.92
C THR A 349 22.57 -7.60 -41.64
N ASN A 350 22.50 -6.34 -41.17
CA ASN A 350 23.66 -5.49 -40.92
C ASN A 350 23.85 -5.32 -39.41
N LYS A 351 25.06 -5.58 -38.93
CA LYS A 351 25.43 -5.43 -37.51
C LYS A 351 25.48 -3.97 -37.04
N GLU A 352 25.72 -3.03 -37.95
CA GLU A 352 25.97 -1.61 -37.67
C GLU A 352 24.79 -0.68 -38.04
N ALA A 353 23.89 -1.12 -38.93
CA ALA A 353 22.77 -0.32 -39.41
C ALA A 353 21.45 -0.87 -38.85
N ALA A 354 20.95 -0.24 -37.80
CA ALA A 354 19.84 -0.75 -36.99
C ALA A 354 18.60 0.17 -36.91
N LEU A 355 18.70 1.44 -37.30
CA LEU A 355 17.53 2.35 -37.27
C LEU A 355 16.39 1.91 -38.19
N GLU A 356 16.67 1.11 -39.21
CA GLU A 356 15.63 0.52 -40.07
C GLU A 356 14.66 -0.38 -39.28
N GLN A 357 15.12 -0.94 -38.15
CA GLN A 357 14.30 -1.76 -37.26
C GLN A 357 13.60 -0.94 -36.18
N ASN A 358 13.73 0.39 -36.17
CA ASN A 358 13.16 1.23 -35.12
C ASN A 358 11.62 1.10 -35.07
N ASN A 359 11.09 0.79 -33.90
CA ASN A 359 9.64 0.75 -33.65
C ASN A 359 9.15 1.94 -32.79
N VAL A 360 10.03 2.88 -32.47
CA VAL A 360 9.70 4.12 -31.76
C VAL A 360 9.24 5.19 -32.75
N ARG A 361 8.18 5.91 -32.40
CA ARG A 361 7.68 7.05 -33.17
C ARG A 361 7.79 8.33 -32.35
N LEU A 362 8.32 9.39 -32.97
CA LEU A 362 8.27 10.75 -32.45
C LEU A 362 7.05 11.48 -33.04
N SER A 363 6.42 12.33 -32.25
CA SER A 363 5.38 13.26 -32.71
C SER A 363 5.90 14.14 -33.85
N GLN A 364 5.12 14.25 -34.93
CA GLN A 364 5.40 15.18 -36.04
C GLN A 364 5.26 16.65 -35.61
N ASN A 365 4.56 16.89 -34.49
CA ASN A 365 4.30 18.21 -33.95
C ASN A 365 5.35 18.66 -32.93
N VAL A 366 6.50 17.98 -32.87
CA VAL A 366 7.63 18.36 -32.04
C VAL A 366 8.83 18.60 -32.94
N LEU A 367 9.04 19.87 -33.31
CA LEU A 367 10.07 20.31 -34.23
C LEU A 367 11.35 20.69 -33.44
N ASN A 368 12.50 20.74 -34.11
CA ASN A 368 13.72 21.38 -33.63
C ASN A 368 14.46 20.81 -32.40
N LEU A 369 14.03 19.71 -31.79
CA LEU A 369 14.77 19.14 -30.63
C LEU A 369 16.07 18.38 -30.99
N GLY A 370 16.34 18.12 -32.27
CA GLY A 370 17.48 17.28 -32.68
C GLY A 370 17.41 15.84 -32.17
N LEU A 371 16.20 15.37 -31.82
CA LEU A 371 15.96 14.05 -31.24
C LEU A 371 15.51 13.06 -32.33
N PRO A 372 16.27 11.99 -32.62
CA PRO A 372 15.79 10.93 -33.49
C PRO A 372 14.73 10.09 -32.76
N ALA A 373 13.73 9.61 -33.51
CA ALA A 373 12.90 8.51 -33.04
C ALA A 373 13.78 7.26 -32.99
N ALA A 374 14.11 6.79 -31.79
CA ALA A 374 15.01 5.66 -31.61
C ALA A 374 14.80 4.94 -30.27
N PRO A 375 15.10 3.64 -30.16
CA PRO A 375 14.93 2.87 -28.92
C PRO A 375 15.70 3.43 -27.71
N TYR A 376 16.90 3.98 -27.94
CA TYR A 376 17.71 4.59 -26.88
C TYR A 376 17.22 6.00 -26.46
N ARG A 377 16.15 6.51 -27.08
CA ARG A 377 15.46 7.77 -26.71
C ARG A 377 14.13 7.55 -26.00
N TYR A 378 13.44 6.45 -26.30
CA TYR A 378 12.19 6.03 -25.66
C TYR A 378 12.02 4.51 -25.67
N GLY A 379 11.47 3.96 -24.60
CA GLY A 379 11.06 2.57 -24.46
C GLY A 379 12.19 1.59 -24.11
N ALA A 380 13.42 1.86 -24.58
CA ALA A 380 14.62 1.09 -24.26
C ALA A 380 15.78 1.99 -23.77
N VAL A 381 15.47 3.12 -23.12
CA VAL A 381 16.47 4.08 -22.66
C VAL A 381 17.35 3.50 -21.56
N PHE A 382 16.73 2.87 -20.55
CA PHE A 382 17.44 2.31 -19.41
C PHE A 382 18.40 1.20 -19.83
N ILE A 383 17.97 0.29 -20.71
CA ILE A 383 18.78 -0.86 -21.13
C ILE A 383 19.95 -0.47 -22.01
N ASN A 384 19.79 0.58 -22.82
CA ASN A 384 20.87 1.13 -23.66
C ASN A 384 21.88 1.95 -22.86
N GLY A 385 21.42 2.61 -21.78
CA GLY A 385 22.22 3.45 -20.91
C GLY A 385 22.43 4.87 -21.45
N PRO A 386 22.99 5.79 -20.63
CA PRO A 386 23.05 7.22 -20.93
C PRO A 386 23.98 7.59 -22.08
N LYS A 387 24.94 6.73 -22.43
CA LYS A 387 25.95 6.97 -23.46
C LYS A 387 25.59 6.37 -24.83
N ALA A 388 24.41 5.77 -24.95
CA ALA A 388 23.99 5.11 -26.19
C ALA A 388 23.89 6.09 -27.37
N LYS A 389 24.27 5.60 -28.54
CA LYS A 389 24.27 6.32 -29.82
C LYS A 389 23.68 5.42 -30.89
N GLU A 390 23.37 6.01 -32.03
CA GLU A 390 22.80 5.33 -33.19
C GLU A 390 23.64 4.14 -33.68
N SER A 391 24.97 4.25 -33.60
CA SER A 391 25.90 3.21 -34.07
C SER A 391 26.04 2.02 -33.10
N ASP A 392 25.51 2.12 -31.89
CA ASP A 392 25.79 1.18 -30.79
C ASP A 392 24.59 1.10 -29.83
N PHE A 393 23.37 0.94 -30.35
CA PHE A 393 22.22 0.60 -29.50
C PHE A 393 21.86 -0.88 -29.67
N LEU A 394 21.21 -1.43 -28.65
CA LEU A 394 20.79 -2.84 -28.61
C LEU A 394 19.77 -3.13 -29.71
N HIS A 395 20.09 -4.08 -30.58
CA HIS A 395 19.21 -4.53 -31.67
C HIS A 395 19.50 -5.99 -32.04
N LEU A 396 18.67 -6.55 -32.92
CA LEU A 396 18.80 -7.91 -33.42
C LEU A 396 19.41 -7.92 -34.81
N TYR A 397 20.42 -8.75 -35.03
CA TYR A 397 21.00 -8.95 -36.37
C TYR A 397 21.18 -10.44 -36.69
N ARG A 398 21.27 -10.75 -37.97
CA ARG A 398 21.52 -12.08 -38.51
C ARG A 398 22.93 -12.15 -39.04
N GLU A 399 23.70 -13.08 -38.49
CA GLU A 399 25.04 -13.41 -38.95
C GLU A 399 24.99 -14.71 -39.76
N PHE A 400 25.69 -14.75 -40.89
CA PHE A 400 25.87 -15.95 -41.70
C PHE A 400 27.23 -16.55 -41.37
N VAL A 401 27.22 -17.69 -40.66
CA VAL A 401 28.46 -18.40 -40.31
C VAL A 401 28.74 -19.42 -41.39
N SER A 402 29.89 -19.29 -42.05
CA SER A 402 30.39 -20.27 -43.01
C SER A 402 31.05 -21.42 -42.26
N ASN A 403 30.34 -22.54 -42.12
CA ASN A 403 30.97 -23.83 -41.83
C ASN A 403 31.10 -24.60 -43.14
N ASP A 404 32.15 -25.42 -43.28
CA ASP A 404 32.66 -26.03 -44.53
C ASP A 404 31.65 -26.81 -45.41
N ASN A 405 30.36 -26.92 -45.06
CA ASN A 405 29.37 -27.60 -45.88
C ASN A 405 27.98 -26.96 -46.00
N LEU A 406 27.68 -25.76 -45.45
CA LEU A 406 26.49 -24.91 -45.76
C LEU A 406 26.50 -23.65 -44.86
N PRO A 407 26.15 -22.45 -45.37
CA PRO A 407 26.04 -21.24 -44.54
C PRO A 407 24.85 -21.37 -43.56
N GLN A 408 25.13 -21.32 -42.26
CA GLN A 408 24.10 -21.35 -41.22
C GLN A 408 23.82 -19.92 -40.74
N ALA A 409 22.57 -19.48 -40.87
CA ALA A 409 22.12 -18.19 -40.36
C ALA A 409 21.83 -18.28 -38.86
N VAL A 410 22.44 -17.40 -38.07
CA VAL A 410 22.26 -17.32 -36.62
C VAL A 410 21.84 -15.91 -36.24
N ASN A 411 20.77 -15.79 -35.44
CA ASN A 411 20.31 -14.50 -34.94
C ASN A 411 21.06 -14.15 -33.64
N LYS A 412 21.55 -12.92 -33.54
CA LYS A 412 22.36 -12.44 -32.41
C LYS A 412 21.88 -11.06 -31.94
N LEU A 413 22.19 -10.74 -30.68
CA LEU A 413 22.08 -9.40 -30.12
C LEU A 413 23.34 -8.60 -30.47
N SER A 414 23.17 -7.41 -31.02
CA SER A 414 24.24 -6.43 -31.26
C SER A 414 24.16 -5.29 -30.25
N GLY A 415 25.24 -4.52 -30.13
CA GLY A 415 25.34 -3.45 -29.13
C GLY A 415 25.25 -3.99 -27.70
N VAL A 416 25.68 -5.22 -27.43
CA VAL A 416 25.72 -5.72 -26.05
C VAL A 416 27.05 -5.37 -25.39
N ASN A 417 26.99 -5.12 -24.09
CA ASN A 417 28.17 -5.07 -23.24
C ASN A 417 27.77 -5.53 -21.83
N HIS A 418 28.77 -5.69 -20.99
CA HIS A 418 28.65 -6.10 -19.61
C HIS A 418 27.63 -5.26 -18.80
N GLU A 419 27.58 -3.94 -19.00
CA GLU A 419 26.64 -3.04 -18.33
C GLU A 419 25.21 -3.21 -18.85
N ARG A 420 25.06 -3.36 -20.17
CA ARG A 420 23.76 -3.58 -20.81
C ARG A 420 23.14 -4.91 -20.42
N PHE A 421 23.92 -5.97 -20.20
CA PHE A 421 23.40 -7.23 -19.63
C PHE A 421 22.91 -7.08 -18.18
N ASP A 422 23.54 -6.25 -17.35
CA ASP A 422 23.02 -5.94 -16.00
C ASP A 422 21.68 -5.18 -16.10
N ARG A 423 21.62 -4.15 -16.95
CA ARG A 423 20.39 -3.38 -17.18
C ARG A 423 19.26 -4.23 -17.76
N LEU A 424 19.56 -5.11 -18.73
CA LEU A 424 18.61 -6.09 -19.28
C LEU A 424 18.08 -7.00 -18.17
N ASN A 425 18.96 -7.53 -17.31
CA ASN A 425 18.56 -8.39 -16.20
C ASN A 425 17.53 -7.71 -15.29
N ARG A 426 17.78 -6.44 -14.92
CA ARG A 426 16.86 -5.67 -14.07
C ARG A 426 15.55 -5.32 -14.78
N MET A 427 15.62 -4.87 -16.04
CA MET A 427 14.42 -4.49 -16.79
C MET A 427 13.50 -5.70 -17.04
N ILE A 428 14.05 -6.85 -17.41
CA ILE A 428 13.28 -8.08 -17.63
C ILE A 428 12.58 -8.52 -16.33
N ARG A 429 13.28 -8.46 -15.19
CA ARG A 429 12.70 -8.79 -13.89
C ARG A 429 11.59 -7.82 -13.51
N LEU A 430 11.85 -6.52 -13.66
CA LEU A 430 10.88 -5.47 -13.36
C LEU A 430 9.62 -5.60 -14.23
N TRP A 431 9.80 -5.95 -15.51
CA TRP A 431 8.70 -6.22 -16.42
C TRP A 431 7.80 -7.36 -15.95
N LYS A 432 8.41 -8.47 -15.50
CA LYS A 432 7.67 -9.63 -14.94
C LYS A 432 6.96 -9.30 -13.62
N TRP A 433 7.52 -8.42 -12.79
CA TRP A 433 6.93 -8.07 -11.49
C TRP A 433 5.78 -7.08 -11.61
N ILE A 434 5.93 -6.02 -12.41
CA ILE A 434 4.96 -4.91 -12.47
C ILE A 434 3.80 -5.21 -13.44
N LYS A 435 4.02 -6.06 -14.45
CA LYS A 435 3.01 -6.41 -15.47
C LYS A 435 2.46 -5.20 -16.25
N LEU A 436 3.32 -4.21 -16.51
CA LEU A 436 3.05 -3.11 -17.44
C LEU A 436 3.80 -3.33 -18.77
N PRO A 437 3.40 -2.65 -19.87
CA PRO A 437 4.20 -2.62 -21.09
C PRO A 437 5.63 -2.12 -20.80
N VAL A 438 6.62 -2.75 -21.44
CA VAL A 438 8.04 -2.50 -21.13
C VAL A 438 8.45 -1.05 -21.42
N ASP A 439 7.89 -0.43 -22.45
CA ASP A 439 8.13 0.96 -22.81
C ASP A 439 7.62 1.94 -21.74
N LYS A 440 6.52 1.57 -21.07
CA LYS A 440 5.95 2.35 -19.96
C LYS A 440 6.75 2.20 -18.68
N ILE A 441 7.30 1.00 -18.43
CA ILE A 441 8.22 0.77 -17.30
C ILE A 441 9.51 1.57 -17.53
N ASP A 442 10.08 1.51 -18.73
CA ASP A 442 11.24 2.31 -19.11
C ASP A 442 10.97 3.81 -18.96
N LEU A 443 9.79 4.29 -19.40
CA LEU A 443 9.38 5.68 -19.21
C LEU A 443 9.32 6.09 -17.73
N LEU A 444 8.66 5.32 -16.86
CA LEU A 444 8.55 5.62 -15.43
C LEU A 444 9.93 5.66 -14.75
N VAL A 445 10.74 4.63 -15.00
CA VAL A 445 12.07 4.49 -14.42
C VAL A 445 12.98 5.62 -14.91
N THR A 446 12.99 5.91 -16.21
CA THR A 446 13.89 6.92 -16.77
C THR A 446 13.41 8.35 -16.48
N ALA A 447 12.11 8.60 -16.36
CA ALA A 447 11.57 9.86 -15.85
C ALA A 447 12.05 10.11 -14.41
N THR A 448 11.99 9.09 -13.55
CA THR A 448 12.53 9.15 -12.19
C THR A 448 14.02 9.49 -12.19
N MET A 449 14.83 8.74 -12.94
CA MET A 449 16.28 8.97 -13.02
C MET A 449 16.64 10.35 -13.58
N ARG A 450 15.87 10.86 -14.55
CA ARG A 450 16.08 12.19 -15.12
C ARG A 450 15.67 13.31 -14.15
N ALA A 451 14.65 13.10 -13.33
CA ALA A 451 14.25 14.04 -12.28
C ALA A 451 15.30 14.14 -11.16
N GLU A 452 16.14 13.12 -10.96
CA GLU A 452 17.31 13.22 -10.06
C GLU A 452 18.44 14.10 -10.62
N GLY A 453 18.41 14.39 -11.93
CA GLY A 453 19.36 15.27 -12.58
C GLY A 453 20.82 14.83 -12.41
N ASP A 454 21.65 15.77 -11.98
CA ASP A 454 23.10 15.58 -11.89
C ASP A 454 23.53 14.51 -10.87
N ALA A 455 22.65 14.19 -9.91
CA ALA A 455 22.86 13.14 -8.93
C ALA A 455 22.85 11.73 -9.55
N ASN A 456 22.20 11.54 -10.71
CA ASN A 456 22.07 10.24 -11.38
C ASN A 456 22.35 10.30 -12.89
N LYS A 457 23.46 10.94 -13.28
CA LYS A 457 23.90 11.01 -14.70
C LYS A 457 24.09 9.63 -15.35
N GLN A 458 24.32 8.59 -14.54
CA GLN A 458 24.51 7.23 -15.04
C GLN A 458 23.20 6.45 -15.27
N LEU A 459 22.03 7.04 -15.00
CA LEU A 459 20.72 6.39 -15.11
C LEU A 459 20.70 5.03 -14.39
N GLN A 460 21.05 5.03 -13.10
CA GLN A 460 21.05 3.85 -12.24
C GLN A 460 19.75 3.76 -11.44
N MET A 461 19.20 2.56 -11.30
CA MET A 461 18.05 2.35 -10.41
C MET A 461 18.53 2.47 -8.96
N ASN A 462 17.69 3.03 -8.11
CA ASN A 462 18.01 3.34 -6.72
C ASN A 462 16.73 3.43 -5.88
N GLU A 463 16.85 3.92 -4.65
CA GLU A 463 15.71 4.07 -3.74
C GLU A 463 14.60 4.94 -4.30
N ASN A 464 14.90 6.03 -5.02
CA ASN A 464 13.88 6.85 -5.68
C ASN A 464 13.09 6.06 -6.73
N THR A 465 13.70 5.07 -7.38
CA THR A 465 12.98 4.13 -8.25
C THR A 465 11.95 3.34 -7.44
N LEU A 466 12.30 2.82 -6.26
CA LEU A 466 11.38 2.11 -5.38
C LEU A 466 10.29 3.04 -4.81
N ARG A 467 10.65 4.28 -4.44
CA ARG A 467 9.71 5.31 -3.97
C ARG A 467 8.65 5.59 -5.03
N MET A 468 9.11 5.83 -6.26
CA MET A 468 8.24 6.04 -7.41
C MET A 468 7.30 4.85 -7.61
N LEU A 469 7.80 3.61 -7.59
CA LEU A 469 6.97 2.42 -7.78
C LEU A 469 5.87 2.29 -6.74
N GLY A 470 6.17 2.55 -5.46
CA GLY A 470 5.16 2.47 -4.40
C GLY A 470 4.07 3.53 -4.53
N ILE A 471 4.45 4.77 -4.87
CA ILE A 471 3.49 5.88 -5.07
C ILE A 471 2.67 5.66 -6.35
N PHE A 472 3.32 5.24 -7.44
CA PHE A 472 2.65 4.90 -8.69
C PHE A 472 1.64 3.79 -8.48
N HIS A 473 2.00 2.70 -7.79
CA HIS A 473 1.05 1.62 -7.51
C HIS A 473 -0.16 2.12 -6.72
N HIS A 474 0.08 2.89 -5.64
CA HIS A 474 -0.99 3.50 -4.83
C HIS A 474 -1.91 4.39 -5.68
N TRP A 475 -1.35 5.27 -6.50
CA TRP A 475 -2.12 6.21 -7.32
C TRP A 475 -2.80 5.54 -8.51
N SER A 476 -2.19 4.50 -9.08
CA SER A 476 -2.78 3.71 -10.16
C SER A 476 -4.01 2.94 -9.65
N LYS A 477 -3.92 2.37 -8.44
CA LYS A 477 -5.04 1.65 -7.82
C LYS A 477 -6.13 2.60 -7.30
N LYS A 478 -5.78 3.75 -6.70
CA LYS A 478 -6.73 4.70 -6.10
C LYS A 478 -7.36 5.68 -7.09
N TYR A 479 -6.58 6.20 -8.04
CA TYR A 479 -6.99 7.25 -8.98
C TYR A 479 -6.96 6.83 -10.45
N HIS A 480 -6.58 5.58 -10.76
CA HIS A 480 -6.47 5.08 -12.14
C HIS A 480 -5.53 5.90 -13.02
N ILE A 481 -4.45 6.44 -12.44
CA ILE A 481 -3.44 7.19 -13.20
C ILE A 481 -2.69 6.27 -14.18
N SER A 482 -2.46 6.75 -15.40
CA SER A 482 -1.66 6.03 -16.39
C SER A 482 -0.16 6.22 -16.14
N PRO A 483 0.71 5.33 -16.65
CA PRO A 483 2.16 5.52 -16.58
C PRO A 483 2.62 6.83 -17.25
N ASP A 484 1.98 7.23 -18.35
CA ASP A 484 2.31 8.45 -19.09
C ASP A 484 1.95 9.71 -18.29
N ASP A 485 0.77 9.75 -17.66
CA ASP A 485 0.38 10.85 -16.76
C ASP A 485 1.37 10.93 -15.59
N PHE A 486 1.68 9.81 -14.93
CA PHE A 486 2.57 9.80 -13.76
C PHE A 486 4.00 10.25 -14.12
N ALA A 487 4.54 9.77 -15.24
CA ALA A 487 5.84 10.20 -15.74
C ALA A 487 5.89 11.71 -16.06
N ALA A 488 4.78 12.26 -16.58
CA ALA A 488 4.64 13.69 -16.83
C ALA A 488 4.55 14.52 -15.53
N LEU A 489 3.94 13.95 -14.48
CA LEU A 489 3.89 14.55 -13.15
C LEU A 489 5.28 14.70 -12.50
N ILE A 490 6.12 13.68 -12.60
CA ILE A 490 7.43 13.67 -11.94
C ILE A 490 8.57 14.26 -12.79
N TYR A 491 8.39 14.36 -14.12
CA TYR A 491 9.43 14.87 -15.02
C TYR A 491 8.87 15.68 -16.21
N GLN A 492 8.39 15.03 -17.27
CA GLN A 492 7.91 15.70 -18.49
C GLN A 492 6.98 14.82 -19.34
N ILE A 493 6.11 15.45 -20.13
CA ILE A 493 5.26 14.76 -21.13
C ILE A 493 6.15 14.08 -22.17
N THR A 494 5.85 12.81 -22.49
CA THR A 494 6.56 12.10 -23.56
C THR A 494 6.03 12.48 -24.95
N PRO A 495 6.89 12.92 -25.89
CA PRO A 495 6.52 13.12 -27.29
C PRO A 495 6.66 11.84 -28.13
N PHE A 496 6.92 10.69 -27.49
CA PHE A 496 7.16 9.42 -28.14
C PHE A 496 6.02 8.41 -27.91
N SER A 497 5.97 7.40 -28.78
CA SER A 497 5.09 6.23 -28.69
C SER A 497 5.74 5.01 -29.36
N MET A 498 5.11 3.85 -29.20
CA MET A 498 5.51 2.60 -29.86
C MET A 498 4.59 2.24 -31.03
N GLY A 499 5.17 1.71 -32.09
CA GLY A 499 4.44 1.13 -33.23
C GLY A 499 3.45 2.10 -33.88
N LYS A 500 2.17 1.76 -33.84
CA LYS A 500 1.08 2.54 -34.46
C LYS A 500 0.40 3.51 -33.49
N ASP A 501 0.79 3.51 -32.22
CA ASP A 501 0.16 4.34 -31.21
C ASP A 501 0.41 5.83 -31.48
N ILE A 502 -0.49 6.66 -30.95
CA ILE A 502 -0.36 8.12 -31.02
C ILE A 502 0.52 8.57 -29.85
N PRO A 503 1.56 9.39 -30.05
CA PRO A 503 2.36 9.97 -28.95
C PRO A 503 1.51 10.65 -27.89
N PHE A 504 1.88 10.51 -26.61
CA PHE A 504 1.10 11.05 -25.49
C PHE A 504 0.89 12.58 -25.59
N PHE A 505 1.89 13.33 -26.04
CA PHE A 505 1.75 14.75 -26.37
C PHE A 505 0.59 15.01 -27.35
N ASP A 506 0.51 14.26 -28.44
CA ASP A 506 -0.55 14.42 -29.43
C ASP A 506 -1.91 13.95 -28.92
N GLN A 507 -1.95 12.94 -28.05
CA GLN A 507 -3.18 12.50 -27.40
C GLN A 507 -3.82 13.61 -26.56
N ILE A 508 -3.01 14.43 -25.89
CA ILE A 508 -3.48 15.53 -25.06
C ILE A 508 -3.86 16.75 -25.92
N PHE A 509 -2.99 17.17 -26.83
CA PHE A 509 -3.11 18.48 -27.47
C PHE A 509 -3.65 18.45 -28.90
N ASN A 510 -3.51 17.34 -29.63
CA ASN A 510 -3.70 17.29 -31.09
C ASN A 510 -4.72 16.24 -31.55
N LEU A 511 -5.41 15.54 -30.64
CA LEU A 511 -6.31 14.44 -30.99
C LEU A 511 -7.66 14.93 -31.56
N SER A 512 -8.11 16.11 -31.16
CA SER A 512 -9.36 16.71 -31.63
C SER A 512 -9.09 17.66 -32.81
N SER A 513 -9.87 17.58 -33.88
CA SER A 513 -9.80 18.52 -35.02
C SER A 513 -10.44 19.88 -34.71
N LEU A 514 -10.28 20.37 -33.47
CA LEU A 514 -10.84 21.64 -33.00
C LEU A 514 -10.16 22.85 -33.66
N PHE A 515 -8.95 22.67 -34.18
CA PHE A 515 -8.14 23.71 -34.82
C PHE A 515 -7.67 23.22 -36.19
N ASP A 516 -7.54 24.15 -37.14
CA ASP A 516 -7.06 23.86 -38.49
C ASP A 516 -5.59 23.39 -38.51
N ALA A 517 -4.79 23.83 -37.53
CA ALA A 517 -3.40 23.45 -37.37
C ALA A 517 -3.15 22.89 -35.95
N PRO A 518 -2.31 21.86 -35.79
CA PRO A 518 -1.97 21.30 -34.49
C PRO A 518 -1.18 22.29 -33.61
N LEU A 519 -1.09 22.00 -32.31
CA LEU A 519 -0.11 22.60 -31.42
C LEU A 519 1.26 21.99 -31.71
N VAL A 520 2.23 22.85 -32.03
CA VAL A 520 3.59 22.45 -32.39
C VAL A 520 4.57 22.97 -31.35
N ILE A 521 5.45 22.10 -30.86
CA ILE A 521 6.60 22.47 -30.03
C ILE A 521 7.71 22.95 -30.97
N ASP A 522 7.95 24.25 -31.00
CA ASP A 522 8.90 24.91 -31.91
C ASP A 522 9.84 25.91 -31.20
N ASP A 523 9.79 25.96 -29.87
CA ASP A 523 10.54 26.85 -28.99
C ASP A 523 10.33 28.36 -29.26
N ARG A 524 9.29 28.74 -30.02
CA ARG A 524 8.98 30.15 -30.25
C ARG A 524 8.33 30.78 -29.02
N GLU A 525 8.66 32.04 -28.77
CA GLU A 525 8.02 32.82 -27.71
C GLU A 525 6.55 33.09 -28.04
N PHE A 526 5.65 32.73 -27.13
CA PHE A 526 4.20 32.89 -27.29
C PHE A 526 3.53 33.72 -26.18
N TYR A 527 4.22 33.93 -25.05
CA TYR A 527 3.69 34.71 -23.92
C TYR A 527 4.81 35.51 -23.23
N SER A 528 4.58 36.80 -23.02
CA SER A 528 5.40 37.71 -22.22
C SER A 528 4.56 38.94 -21.80
N GLU A 529 5.15 39.89 -21.09
CA GLU A 529 4.47 41.13 -20.67
C GLU A 529 3.95 41.95 -21.86
N THR A 530 4.58 41.85 -23.03
CA THR A 530 4.25 42.64 -24.23
C THR A 530 3.69 41.82 -25.38
N LYS A 531 3.65 40.49 -25.28
CA LYS A 531 3.22 39.59 -26.35
C LYS A 531 2.32 38.47 -25.81
N GLN A 532 1.19 38.26 -26.46
CA GLN A 532 0.32 37.10 -26.26
C GLN A 532 -0.09 36.52 -27.62
N ASP A 533 0.18 35.24 -27.82
CA ASP A 533 -0.26 34.49 -29.00
C ASP A 533 -1.50 33.67 -28.66
N ASP A 534 -2.67 34.26 -28.91
CA ASP A 534 -3.97 33.67 -28.57
C ASP A 534 -4.19 32.30 -29.23
N ASN A 535 -3.58 32.03 -30.38
CA ASN A 535 -3.72 30.74 -31.06
C ASN A 535 -3.05 29.62 -30.26
N ILE A 536 -1.81 29.85 -29.81
CA ILE A 536 -1.08 28.88 -28.97
C ILE A 536 -1.77 28.73 -27.61
N ILE A 537 -2.20 29.86 -27.01
CA ILE A 537 -2.90 29.87 -25.73
C ILE A 537 -4.22 29.07 -25.81
N ASN A 538 -5.02 29.29 -26.85
CA ASN A 538 -6.28 28.56 -27.05
C ASN A 538 -6.08 27.06 -27.25
N LYS A 539 -5.04 26.66 -28.00
CA LYS A 539 -4.67 25.24 -28.17
C LYS A 539 -4.23 24.59 -26.86
N LEU A 540 -3.41 25.29 -26.06
CA LEU A 540 -3.00 24.83 -24.74
C LEU A 540 -4.21 24.70 -23.82
N CYS A 541 -5.10 25.70 -23.79
CA CYS A 541 -6.31 25.67 -22.99
C CYS A 541 -7.24 24.51 -23.39
N ALA A 542 -7.41 24.27 -24.69
CA ALA A 542 -8.23 23.17 -25.19
C ALA A 542 -7.65 21.79 -24.81
N GLY A 543 -6.35 21.57 -25.01
CA GLY A 543 -5.69 20.30 -24.66
C GLY A 543 -5.67 20.04 -23.16
N LEU A 544 -5.42 21.09 -22.36
CA LEU A 544 -5.47 21.02 -20.90
C LEU A 544 -6.89 21.01 -20.34
N LYS A 545 -7.92 21.29 -21.16
CA LYS A 545 -9.33 21.44 -20.75
C LYS A 545 -9.50 22.48 -19.64
N ILE A 546 -8.90 23.65 -19.83
CA ILE A 546 -8.98 24.81 -18.92
C ILE A 546 -9.51 26.04 -19.66
N LYS A 547 -9.91 27.07 -18.91
CA LYS A 547 -10.33 28.35 -19.49
C LYS A 547 -9.14 29.30 -19.57
N GLU A 548 -9.26 30.33 -20.41
CA GLU A 548 -8.24 31.37 -20.55
C GLU A 548 -7.92 32.06 -19.21
N LYS A 549 -8.92 32.28 -18.35
CA LYS A 549 -8.73 32.80 -16.99
C LYS A 549 -7.77 31.95 -16.13
N ASP A 550 -7.77 30.63 -16.34
CA ASP A 550 -6.92 29.70 -15.59
C ASP A 550 -5.50 29.79 -16.14
N PHE A 551 -5.36 29.94 -17.47
CA PHE A 551 -4.07 30.20 -18.10
C PHE A 551 -3.47 31.53 -17.63
N SER A 552 -4.23 32.62 -17.57
CA SER A 552 -3.74 33.92 -17.09
C SER A 552 -3.24 33.87 -15.65
N LEU A 553 -3.81 33.00 -14.80
CA LEU A 553 -3.32 32.75 -13.44
C LEU A 553 -2.01 31.95 -13.44
N LEU A 554 -1.92 30.91 -14.28
CA LEU A 554 -0.81 29.96 -14.27
C LEU A 554 0.43 30.47 -15.01
N ALA A 555 0.27 31.25 -16.09
CA ALA A 555 1.37 31.67 -16.95
C ALA A 555 2.45 32.48 -16.21
N PRO A 556 2.13 33.47 -15.34
CA PRO A 556 3.13 34.15 -14.52
C PRO A 556 3.88 33.21 -13.58
N LEU A 557 3.17 32.26 -12.96
CA LEU A 557 3.76 31.29 -12.03
C LEU A 557 4.74 30.35 -12.74
N VAL A 558 4.38 29.87 -13.93
CA VAL A 558 5.24 29.02 -14.76
C VAL A 558 6.47 29.81 -15.23
N ALA A 559 6.30 31.06 -15.66
CA ALA A 559 7.41 31.91 -16.09
C ALA A 559 8.41 32.15 -14.95
N GLU A 560 7.92 32.52 -13.76
CA GLU A 560 8.76 32.70 -12.57
C GLU A 560 9.50 31.42 -12.18
N SER A 561 8.81 30.27 -12.21
CA SER A 561 9.38 28.97 -11.86
C SER A 561 10.47 28.51 -12.83
N MET A 562 10.36 28.90 -14.10
CA MET A 562 11.38 28.66 -15.14
C MET A 562 12.54 29.66 -15.09
N GLY A 563 12.47 30.68 -14.22
CA GLY A 563 13.47 31.75 -14.16
C GLY A 563 13.46 32.65 -15.40
N LYS A 564 12.33 32.76 -16.10
CA LYS A 564 12.18 33.53 -17.35
C LYS A 564 11.08 34.57 -17.21
N LYS A 565 11.19 35.66 -17.99
CA LYS A 565 10.12 36.67 -18.13
C LYS A 565 9.15 36.35 -19.28
N SER A 566 9.55 35.48 -20.20
CA SER A 566 8.75 35.03 -21.34
C SER A 566 8.70 33.50 -21.40
N LEU A 567 7.63 32.99 -21.98
CA LEU A 567 7.39 31.57 -22.20
C LEU A 567 7.54 31.23 -23.67
N THR A 568 8.31 30.19 -23.92
CA THR A 568 8.47 29.58 -25.25
C THR A 568 7.63 28.30 -25.36
N CYS A 569 7.15 28.00 -26.56
CA CYS A 569 6.41 26.77 -26.86
C CYS A 569 7.37 25.57 -26.86
N SER A 570 7.85 25.24 -25.68
CA SER A 570 8.84 24.20 -25.38
C SER A 570 8.20 23.08 -24.58
N LEU A 571 8.74 21.86 -24.69
CA LEU A 571 8.19 20.70 -23.99
C LEU A 571 8.19 20.88 -22.46
N SER A 572 9.19 21.57 -21.90
CA SER A 572 9.29 21.84 -20.47
C SER A 572 8.19 22.78 -19.96
N VAL A 573 7.88 23.84 -20.71
CA VAL A 573 6.80 24.79 -20.40
C VAL A 573 5.44 24.10 -20.51
N VAL A 574 5.18 23.37 -21.59
CA VAL A 574 3.92 22.64 -21.76
C VAL A 574 3.73 21.59 -20.66
N SER A 575 4.81 20.88 -20.29
CA SER A 575 4.76 19.91 -19.20
C SER A 575 4.48 20.57 -17.84
N ALA A 576 4.95 21.80 -17.60
CA ALA A 576 4.68 22.53 -16.36
C ALA A 576 3.21 22.92 -16.22
N PHE A 577 2.59 23.43 -17.28
CA PHE A 577 1.14 23.67 -17.28
C PHE A 577 0.36 22.38 -17.08
N TYR A 578 0.75 21.32 -17.77
CA TYR A 578 0.11 20.02 -17.64
C TYR A 578 0.21 19.49 -16.20
N ARG A 579 1.37 19.59 -15.54
CA ARG A 579 1.57 19.15 -14.16
C ARG A 579 0.60 19.78 -13.18
N ILE A 580 0.57 21.11 -13.09
CA ILE A 580 -0.28 21.80 -12.13
C ILE A 580 -1.77 21.53 -12.39
N VAL A 581 -2.18 21.50 -13.66
CA VAL A 581 -3.56 21.23 -14.05
C VAL A 581 -3.95 19.78 -13.75
N GLN A 582 -3.13 18.81 -14.15
CA GLN A 582 -3.44 17.40 -14.03
C GLN A 582 -3.34 16.92 -12.57
N LEU A 583 -2.34 17.38 -11.81
CA LEU A 583 -2.21 17.06 -10.39
C LEU A 583 -3.44 17.55 -9.60
N SER A 584 -3.89 18.78 -9.87
CA SER A 584 -5.10 19.35 -9.26
C SER A 584 -6.33 18.51 -9.62
N ARG A 585 -6.49 18.17 -10.92
CA ARG A 585 -7.63 17.40 -11.42
C ARG A 585 -7.72 16.00 -10.83
N ILE A 586 -6.60 15.27 -10.75
CA ILE A 586 -6.55 13.92 -10.17
C ILE A 586 -7.06 13.92 -8.73
N LEU A 587 -6.74 14.97 -7.97
CA LEU A 587 -7.18 15.14 -6.58
C LEU A 587 -8.57 15.79 -6.45
N GLY A 588 -9.27 16.06 -7.57
CA GLY A 588 -10.61 16.62 -7.59
C GLY A 588 -10.67 18.13 -7.38
N LEU A 589 -9.59 18.87 -7.67
CA LEU A 589 -9.48 20.32 -7.52
C LEU A 589 -9.50 21.04 -8.86
N THR A 590 -9.93 22.31 -8.83
CA THR A 590 -9.65 23.25 -9.92
C THR A 590 -8.17 23.67 -9.90
N PRO A 591 -7.60 24.14 -11.03
CA PRO A 591 -6.21 24.64 -11.06
C PRO A 591 -5.96 25.78 -10.06
N GLN A 592 -6.96 26.63 -9.84
CA GLN A 592 -6.88 27.74 -8.89
C GLN A 592 -6.76 27.23 -7.44
N GLU A 593 -7.60 26.26 -7.05
CA GLU A 593 -7.53 25.61 -5.74
C GLU A 593 -6.21 24.85 -5.56
N GLY A 594 -5.69 24.22 -6.61
CA GLY A 594 -4.39 23.55 -6.58
C GLY A 594 -3.24 24.51 -6.25
N VAL A 595 -3.20 25.67 -6.89
CA VAL A 595 -2.21 26.72 -6.59
C VAL A 595 -2.35 27.20 -5.14
N VAL A 596 -3.57 27.51 -4.70
CA VAL A 596 -3.82 27.94 -3.32
C VAL A 596 -3.33 26.89 -2.33
N LEU A 597 -3.69 25.63 -2.53
CA LEU A 597 -3.31 24.54 -1.64
C LEU A 597 -1.79 24.35 -1.55
N LEU A 598 -1.09 24.35 -2.68
CA LEU A 598 0.37 24.22 -2.72
C LEU A 598 1.06 25.37 -1.97
N THR A 599 0.55 26.59 -2.13
CA THR A 599 1.03 27.76 -1.39
C THR A 599 0.80 27.61 0.11
N LEU A 600 -0.35 27.09 0.54
CA LEU A 600 -0.66 26.90 1.96
C LEU A 600 0.20 25.83 2.64
N ILE A 601 0.53 24.72 1.96
CA ILE A 601 1.29 23.62 2.58
C ILE A 601 2.80 23.84 2.57
N GLY A 602 3.36 24.49 1.54
CA GLY A 602 4.82 24.60 1.38
C GLY A 602 5.31 25.87 0.69
N GLY A 603 4.41 26.84 0.47
CA GLY A 603 4.73 28.14 -0.11
C GLY A 603 5.32 28.07 -1.52
N ASN A 604 6.04 29.14 -1.88
CA ASN A 604 6.59 29.31 -3.22
C ASN A 604 7.62 28.22 -3.62
N LYS A 605 8.30 27.60 -2.65
CA LYS A 605 9.27 26.53 -2.94
C LYS A 605 8.60 25.30 -3.55
N VAL A 606 7.47 24.88 -2.96
CA VAL A 606 6.69 23.74 -3.43
C VAL A 606 5.95 24.06 -4.71
N LEU A 607 5.36 25.26 -4.79
CA LEU A 607 4.68 25.73 -6.00
C LEU A 607 5.64 25.70 -7.20
N LYS A 608 6.87 26.24 -7.05
CA LYS A 608 7.88 26.30 -8.11
C LYS A 608 8.29 24.93 -8.66
N GLN A 609 8.26 23.86 -7.87
CA GLN A 609 8.54 22.52 -8.38
C GLN A 609 7.42 21.99 -9.29
N VAL A 610 6.16 22.25 -8.93
CA VAL A 610 4.99 21.79 -9.71
C VAL A 610 4.84 22.62 -10.98
N THR A 611 4.99 23.95 -10.89
CA THR A 611 4.88 24.89 -12.03
C THR A 611 6.19 25.11 -12.79
N GLY A 612 7.29 24.48 -12.37
CA GLY A 612 8.62 24.54 -12.99
C GLY A 612 9.11 23.17 -13.43
N ILE A 613 10.43 22.95 -13.45
CA ILE A 613 11.02 21.62 -13.70
C ILE A 613 11.14 20.88 -12.36
N PRO A 614 10.41 19.77 -12.15
CA PRO A 614 10.47 19.02 -10.90
C PRO A 614 11.83 18.32 -10.74
N TYR A 615 12.18 18.01 -9.50
CA TYR A 615 13.37 17.22 -9.19
C TYR A 615 13.07 16.17 -8.13
N LEU A 616 13.95 15.16 -8.03
CA LEU A 616 14.00 14.17 -6.96
C LEU A 616 15.30 14.32 -6.18
N SER A 617 15.18 14.44 -4.87
CA SER A 617 16.32 14.58 -3.97
C SER A 617 16.94 13.22 -3.68
N GLN A 618 18.26 13.19 -3.46
CA GLN A 618 18.94 11.96 -3.05
C GLN A 618 18.44 11.49 -1.67
N SER A 619 18.33 10.19 -1.49
CA SER A 619 18.00 9.61 -0.18
C SER A 619 19.07 9.90 0.87
N GLY A 620 18.65 10.11 2.11
CA GLY A 620 19.53 10.34 3.26
C GLY A 620 18.94 11.31 4.28
N ASN A 621 19.65 11.49 5.40
CA ASN A 621 19.24 12.41 6.47
C ASN A 621 19.11 13.84 5.93
N ASN A 622 18.03 14.53 6.29
CA ASN A 622 17.68 15.89 5.82
C ASN A 622 17.41 16.01 4.31
N ARG A 623 16.82 14.98 3.70
CA ARG A 623 16.35 15.03 2.31
C ARG A 623 15.38 16.20 2.09
N GLN A 624 15.69 17.03 1.10
CA GLN A 624 14.85 18.16 0.70
C GLN A 624 13.53 17.67 0.09
N THR A 625 12.47 18.46 0.26
CA THR A 625 11.17 18.25 -0.37
C THR A 625 11.33 18.06 -1.87
N ASP A 626 10.76 16.98 -2.39
CA ASP A 626 10.72 16.68 -3.82
C ASP A 626 9.28 16.49 -4.32
N ILE A 627 9.14 16.31 -5.64
CA ILE A 627 7.82 16.21 -6.28
C ILE A 627 6.97 15.04 -5.74
N LEU A 628 7.60 13.93 -5.33
CA LEU A 628 6.89 12.77 -4.77
C LEU A 628 6.33 13.10 -3.37
N ASP A 629 7.08 13.83 -2.56
CA ASP A 629 6.60 14.30 -1.26
C ASP A 629 5.42 15.28 -1.42
N ILE A 630 5.53 16.20 -2.40
CA ILE A 630 4.48 17.19 -2.68
C ILE A 630 3.18 16.49 -3.09
N MET A 631 3.25 15.52 -3.99
CA MET A 631 2.08 14.73 -4.42
C MET A 631 1.36 14.10 -3.22
N ILE A 632 2.12 13.51 -2.30
CA ILE A 632 1.58 12.83 -1.14
C ILE A 632 1.05 13.80 -0.08
N ALA A 633 1.78 14.89 0.21
CA ALA A 633 1.30 15.92 1.12
C ALA A 633 -0.01 16.52 0.61
N MET A 634 -0.12 16.79 -0.69
CA MET A 634 -1.32 17.30 -1.32
C MET A 634 -2.48 16.30 -1.23
N GLU A 635 -2.23 15.00 -1.49
CA GLU A 635 -3.21 13.93 -1.27
C GLU A 635 -3.70 13.90 0.18
N GLN A 636 -2.78 13.95 1.16
CA GLN A 636 -3.11 13.91 2.59
C GLN A 636 -3.95 15.11 3.01
N THR A 637 -3.61 16.32 2.55
CA THR A 637 -4.38 17.53 2.88
C THR A 637 -5.78 17.45 2.30
N ILE A 638 -5.93 17.00 1.04
CA ILE A 638 -7.26 16.84 0.43
C ILE A 638 -8.09 15.77 1.13
N GLU A 639 -7.47 14.67 1.54
CA GLU A 639 -8.17 13.64 2.30
C GLU A 639 -8.64 14.15 3.67
N TRP A 640 -7.79 14.91 4.37
CA TRP A 640 -8.16 15.57 5.62
C TRP A 640 -9.28 16.61 5.44
N LEU A 641 -9.21 17.45 4.39
CA LEU A 641 -10.25 18.42 4.06
C LEU A 641 -11.60 17.73 3.80
N ARG A 642 -11.59 16.64 3.03
CA ARG A 642 -12.79 15.86 2.71
C ARG A 642 -13.44 15.25 3.96
N ILE A 643 -12.64 14.65 4.84
CA ILE A 643 -13.12 14.07 6.12
C ILE A 643 -13.76 15.16 6.99
N ASN A 644 -13.18 16.36 6.98
CA ASN A 644 -13.67 17.51 7.74
C ASN A 644 -14.77 18.31 7.05
N LYS A 645 -15.16 17.95 5.82
CA LYS A 645 -16.12 18.69 4.98
C LYS A 645 -15.71 20.15 4.75
N LEU A 646 -14.41 20.38 4.54
CA LEU A 646 -13.82 21.69 4.28
C LEU A 646 -13.46 21.84 2.81
N SER A 647 -13.63 23.06 2.27
CA SER A 647 -13.10 23.44 0.97
C SER A 647 -11.71 24.07 1.11
N VAL A 648 -10.93 24.09 0.03
CA VAL A 648 -9.63 24.77 -0.01
C VAL A 648 -9.79 26.26 0.30
N GLY A 649 -10.84 26.91 -0.23
CA GLY A 649 -11.14 28.31 0.08
C GLY A 649 -11.45 28.55 1.56
N THR A 650 -12.13 27.61 2.24
CA THR A 650 -12.37 27.72 3.69
C THR A 650 -11.06 27.63 4.47
N LEU A 651 -10.17 26.70 4.08
CA LEU A 651 -8.85 26.59 4.70
C LEU A 651 -8.01 27.86 4.47
N GLN A 652 -8.06 28.41 3.26
CA GLN A 652 -7.40 29.68 2.95
C GLN A 652 -7.93 30.81 3.84
N LEU A 653 -9.25 30.93 4.01
CA LEU A 653 -9.84 31.94 4.89
C LEU A 653 -9.38 31.80 6.34
N PHE A 654 -9.20 30.57 6.84
CA PHE A 654 -8.70 30.35 8.20
C PHE A 654 -7.24 30.77 8.38
N LEU A 655 -6.42 30.67 7.33
CA LEU A 655 -4.97 30.90 7.41
C LEU A 655 -4.55 32.30 6.95
N LEU A 656 -5.32 32.93 6.07
CA LEU A 656 -5.01 34.25 5.51
C LEU A 656 -5.09 35.31 6.61
N SER A 657 -3.95 35.96 6.90
CA SER A 657 -3.86 37.00 7.92
C SER A 657 -4.54 38.28 7.45
N ALA A 658 -5.21 38.99 8.35
CA ALA A 658 -5.86 40.26 8.06
C ALA A 658 -4.89 41.30 7.47
N ASN A 659 -3.61 41.26 7.85
CA ASN A 659 -2.59 42.20 7.40
C ASN A 659 -2.19 42.04 5.93
N GLU A 660 -2.59 40.92 5.29
CA GLU A 660 -2.27 40.62 3.90
C GLU A 660 -3.41 41.03 2.95
N VAL A 661 -4.52 41.54 3.49
CA VAL A 661 -5.74 41.84 2.74
C VAL A 661 -6.09 43.32 2.91
N VAL A 662 -6.21 44.04 1.80
CA VAL A 662 -6.82 45.38 1.82
C VAL A 662 -8.33 45.20 1.82
N MET A 663 -8.97 45.64 2.90
CA MET A 663 -10.41 45.49 3.08
C MET A 663 -11.15 46.80 2.85
N THR A 664 -12.37 46.72 2.34
CA THR A 664 -13.27 47.87 2.22
C THR A 664 -14.44 47.69 3.17
N GLY A 665 -14.83 48.76 3.86
CA GLY A 665 -15.99 48.74 4.73
C GLY A 665 -17.28 48.42 3.97
N ASN A 666 -18.30 47.95 4.69
CA ASN A 666 -19.63 47.73 4.13
C ASN A 666 -20.74 48.34 5.00
N ALA A 667 -21.96 48.45 4.44
CA ALA A 667 -23.10 49.04 5.13
C ALA A 667 -23.51 48.29 6.42
N ALA A 668 -23.29 46.97 6.47
CA ALA A 668 -23.58 46.17 7.67
C ALA A 668 -22.63 46.52 8.83
N GLN A 669 -21.35 46.75 8.55
CA GLN A 669 -20.38 47.21 9.54
C GLN A 669 -20.71 48.62 10.04
N VAL A 670 -21.14 49.53 9.16
CA VAL A 670 -21.61 50.87 9.58
C VAL A 670 -22.81 50.75 10.52
N ALA A 671 -23.81 49.93 10.17
CA ALA A 671 -24.97 49.70 11.02
C ALA A 671 -24.57 49.12 12.38
N PHE A 672 -23.63 48.16 12.40
CA PHE A 672 -23.11 47.58 13.64
C PHE A 672 -22.36 48.59 14.51
N ILE A 673 -21.47 49.41 13.93
CA ILE A 673 -20.75 50.47 14.65
C ILE A 673 -21.74 51.46 15.27
N ASN A 674 -22.79 51.84 14.54
CA ASN A 674 -23.83 52.72 15.06
C ASN A 674 -24.60 52.09 16.23
N GLN A 675 -24.91 50.79 16.17
CA GLN A 675 -25.53 50.07 17.28
C GLN A 675 -24.65 50.04 18.53
N VAL A 676 -23.35 49.75 18.36
CA VAL A 676 -22.38 49.78 19.47
C VAL A 676 -22.27 51.20 20.05
N GLY A 677 -22.24 52.23 19.18
CA GLY A 677 -22.15 53.64 19.57
C GLY A 677 -23.30 54.14 20.44
N LEU A 678 -24.50 53.54 20.36
CA LEU A 678 -25.64 53.88 21.23
C LEU A 678 -25.33 53.61 22.72
N HIS A 679 -24.39 52.71 23.02
CA HIS A 679 -23.98 52.38 24.38
C HIS A 679 -22.88 53.28 24.94
N ARG A 680 -22.41 54.30 24.20
CA ARG A 680 -21.30 55.18 24.60
C ARG A 680 -21.45 55.81 26.00
N ASN A 681 -22.67 56.19 26.37
CA ASN A 681 -22.94 56.84 27.66
C ASN A 681 -23.34 55.85 28.77
N SER A 682 -23.33 54.54 28.47
CA SER A 682 -23.67 53.51 29.45
C SER A 682 -22.44 53.22 30.30
N GLU A 683 -22.48 53.57 31.58
CA GLU A 683 -21.47 53.20 32.58
C GLU A 683 -20.04 53.72 32.29
N SER A 684 -19.92 54.96 31.81
CA SER A 684 -18.63 55.65 31.68
C SER A 684 -18.06 56.02 33.06
N LEU A 685 -16.79 55.72 33.31
CA LEU A 685 -16.11 56.15 34.53
C LEU A 685 -15.93 57.68 34.48
N THR A 686 -16.60 58.41 35.37
CA THR A 686 -16.53 59.88 35.47
C THR A 686 -15.91 60.31 36.79
N LEU A 687 -15.50 61.58 36.89
CA LEU A 687 -15.03 62.14 38.16
C LEU A 687 -16.10 62.05 39.27
N GLU A 688 -17.38 62.18 38.89
CA GLU A 688 -18.55 62.02 39.78
C GLU A 688 -18.71 60.59 40.31
N SER A 689 -18.34 59.58 39.51
CA SER A 689 -18.41 58.18 39.96
C SER A 689 -17.47 57.89 41.13
N LEU A 690 -16.27 58.48 41.13
CA LEU A 690 -15.27 58.33 42.20
C LEU A 690 -15.50 59.27 43.40
N SER A 691 -16.13 60.43 43.17
CA SER A 691 -16.39 61.43 44.21
C SER A 691 -17.70 61.23 44.97
N SER A 692 -18.58 60.34 44.53
CA SER A 692 -19.86 60.01 45.17
C SER A 692 -19.75 59.29 46.54
N ASN A 693 -18.53 58.96 46.97
CA ASN A 693 -18.24 58.19 48.17
C ASN A 693 -17.99 59.05 49.42
N ILE A 694 -18.16 58.43 50.60
CA ILE A 694 -17.84 59.00 51.91
C ILE A 694 -16.31 59.10 52.05
N LEU A 695 -15.73 60.16 51.48
CA LEU A 695 -14.32 60.49 51.61
C LEU A 695 -14.11 61.37 52.87
N PRO A 696 -13.06 61.15 53.67
CA PRO A 696 -12.81 61.96 54.85
C PRO A 696 -12.45 63.40 54.45
N ALA A 697 -13.10 64.38 55.09
CA ALA A 697 -12.90 65.80 54.78
C ALA A 697 -11.54 66.33 55.29
N LEU A 698 -10.95 65.67 56.30
CA LEU A 698 -9.73 66.10 56.97
C LEU A 698 -8.69 64.96 56.98
N ASP A 699 -7.42 65.31 56.91
CA ASP A 699 -6.28 64.42 57.13
C ASP A 699 -6.06 64.14 58.63
N ASP A 700 -5.14 63.22 58.98
CA ASP A 700 -4.84 62.87 60.37
C ASP A 700 -4.29 64.05 61.20
N ASN A 701 -3.89 65.14 60.54
CA ASN A 701 -3.42 66.39 61.14
C ASN A 701 -4.48 67.50 61.19
N GLY A 702 -5.71 67.25 60.71
CA GLY A 702 -6.81 68.22 60.68
C GLY A 702 -6.82 69.20 59.51
N ASN A 703 -6.06 68.95 58.44
CA ASN A 703 -6.08 69.75 57.20
C ASN A 703 -7.13 69.24 56.21
N LEU A 704 -7.74 70.15 55.44
CA LEU A 704 -8.66 69.80 54.34
C LEU A 704 -7.93 69.02 53.24
N ILE A 705 -8.48 67.86 52.85
CA ILE A 705 -7.96 67.04 51.74
C ILE A 705 -8.65 67.46 50.44
N ASP A 706 -7.86 67.85 49.43
CA ASP A 706 -8.36 68.00 48.05
C ASP A 706 -8.39 66.64 47.35
N TRP A 707 -9.54 65.98 47.40
CA TRP A 707 -9.77 64.70 46.71
C TRP A 707 -9.90 64.82 45.20
N LEU A 708 -10.06 66.03 44.66
CA LEU A 708 -10.25 66.24 43.22
C LEU A 708 -8.98 65.87 42.44
N THR A 709 -7.81 66.25 42.96
CA THR A 709 -6.51 65.97 42.33
C THR A 709 -6.17 64.47 42.31
N PRO A 710 -6.28 63.71 43.42
CA PRO A 710 -6.13 62.25 43.43
C PRO A 710 -7.15 61.52 42.54
N CYS A 711 -8.44 61.87 42.61
CA CYS A 711 -9.48 61.27 41.77
C CYS A 711 -9.19 61.46 40.27
N GLN A 712 -8.79 62.68 39.87
CA GLN A 712 -8.42 62.96 38.48
C GLN A 712 -7.16 62.21 38.05
N THR A 713 -6.19 62.04 38.95
CA THR A 713 -4.95 61.28 38.69
C THR A 713 -5.26 59.81 38.42
N VAL A 714 -6.09 59.18 39.28
CA VAL A 714 -6.54 57.79 39.08
C VAL A 714 -7.37 57.66 37.82
N LEU A 715 -8.32 58.58 37.58
CA LEU A 715 -9.18 58.56 36.39
C LEU A 715 -8.37 58.63 35.09
N ASN A 716 -7.37 59.52 35.02
CA ASN A 716 -6.49 59.67 33.85
C ASN A 716 -5.57 58.46 33.64
N ALA A 717 -5.10 57.84 34.74
CA ALA A 717 -4.26 56.65 34.69
C ALA A 717 -5.06 55.45 34.16
N VAL A 718 -6.24 55.21 34.74
CA VAL A 718 -7.01 53.96 34.58
C VAL A 718 -8.04 54.03 33.45
N SER A 719 -8.48 55.21 33.00
CA SER A 719 -9.52 55.36 31.97
C SER A 719 -9.14 56.26 30.80
N HIS A 720 -9.85 56.11 29.67
CA HIS A 720 -9.72 56.97 28.51
C HIS A 720 -10.38 58.32 28.73
N GLN A 721 -9.60 59.41 28.58
CA GLN A 721 -10.01 60.78 28.93
C GLN A 721 -11.32 61.23 28.28
N LYS A 722 -11.62 60.77 27.06
CA LYS A 722 -12.82 61.20 26.30
C LYS A 722 -14.06 60.35 26.54
N TYR A 723 -13.90 59.05 26.83
CA TYR A 723 -15.01 58.09 26.83
C TYR A 723 -15.21 57.38 28.18
N GLY A 724 -14.34 57.59 29.17
CA GLY A 724 -14.42 56.93 30.47
C GLY A 724 -14.26 55.41 30.40
N LEU A 725 -13.66 54.89 29.32
CA LEU A 725 -13.40 53.47 29.13
C LEU A 725 -12.22 53.01 30.00
N VAL A 726 -12.34 51.91 30.74
CA VAL A 726 -11.27 51.40 31.60
C VAL A 726 -10.21 50.75 30.72
N LYS A 727 -8.96 51.23 30.80
CA LYS A 727 -7.85 50.75 29.99
C LYS A 727 -7.52 49.30 30.34
N HIS A 728 -7.12 48.54 29.32
CA HIS A 728 -6.61 47.20 29.50
C HIS A 728 -5.19 47.23 30.11
N ASN A 729 -4.82 46.20 30.90
CA ASN A 729 -3.50 46.01 31.53
C ASN A 729 -3.04 47.07 32.56
N VAL A 730 -3.96 47.80 33.19
CA VAL A 730 -3.62 48.71 34.29
C VAL A 730 -3.82 48.01 35.63
N ASN A 731 -2.82 48.04 36.51
CA ASN A 731 -3.00 47.61 37.90
C ASN A 731 -3.75 48.71 38.68
N ILE A 732 -5.07 48.56 38.73
CA ILE A 732 -5.99 49.51 39.37
C ILE A 732 -5.56 49.81 40.81
N ILE A 733 -5.19 48.78 41.57
CA ILE A 733 -4.82 48.90 42.99
C ILE A 733 -3.53 49.72 43.15
N ASP A 734 -2.52 49.46 42.32
CA ASP A 734 -1.24 50.18 42.38
C ASP A 734 -1.41 51.67 42.02
N GLU A 735 -2.21 51.98 41.00
CA GLU A 735 -2.44 53.36 40.58
C GLU A 735 -3.23 54.15 41.64
N ILE A 736 -4.19 53.51 42.32
CA ILE A 736 -4.89 54.11 43.46
C ILE A 736 -3.90 54.36 44.63
N ASN A 737 -3.08 53.36 44.97
CA ASN A 737 -2.10 53.48 46.06
C ASN A 737 -1.06 54.57 45.78
N LYS A 738 -0.61 54.73 44.52
CA LYS A 738 0.28 55.83 44.11
C LYS A 738 -0.37 57.19 44.30
N ALA A 739 -1.64 57.33 43.94
CA ALA A 739 -2.38 58.60 44.04
C ALA A 739 -2.62 59.03 45.50
N ILE A 740 -2.83 58.07 46.41
CA ILE A 740 -3.14 58.33 47.82
C ILE A 740 -1.88 58.36 48.71
N LYS A 741 -0.72 57.91 48.20
CA LYS A 741 0.54 57.78 48.96
C LYS A 741 0.95 59.02 49.76
N ASN A 742 0.72 60.20 49.21
CA ASN A 742 1.15 61.47 49.79
C ASN A 742 0.12 62.09 50.75
N ILE A 743 -1.04 61.44 50.94
CA ILE A 743 -2.10 61.88 51.85
C ILE A 743 -1.85 61.24 53.23
N LEU A 744 -1.83 62.06 54.29
CA LEU A 744 -1.69 61.60 55.68
C LEU A 744 -3.04 61.06 56.19
N LEU A 745 -3.24 59.77 56.02
CA LEU A 745 -4.39 59.01 56.52
C LEU A 745 -3.90 57.71 57.15
N ASP A 746 -4.62 57.23 58.17
CA ASP A 746 -4.41 55.91 58.76
C ASP A 746 -4.44 54.81 57.70
N ASP A 747 -3.57 53.80 57.85
CA ASP A 747 -3.41 52.75 56.86
C ASP A 747 -4.70 51.96 56.62
N LYS A 748 -5.57 51.82 57.64
CA LYS A 748 -6.89 51.18 57.48
C LYS A 748 -7.84 52.00 56.60
N VAL A 749 -7.79 53.32 56.69
CA VAL A 749 -8.63 54.22 55.89
C VAL A 749 -8.15 54.23 54.44
N LYS A 750 -6.84 54.20 54.21
CA LYS A 750 -6.26 54.05 52.87
C LYS A 750 -6.69 52.75 52.20
N VAL A 751 -6.61 51.62 52.92
CA VAL A 751 -7.06 50.32 52.41
C VAL A 751 -8.55 50.35 52.05
N PHE A 752 -9.40 50.92 52.92
CA PHE A 752 -10.83 51.05 52.65
C PHE A 752 -11.13 51.88 51.39
N ILE A 753 -10.45 53.02 51.19
CA ILE A 753 -10.61 53.85 49.99
C ILE A 753 -10.15 53.08 48.74
N THR A 754 -9.02 52.38 48.83
CA THR A 754 -8.51 51.56 47.73
C THR A 754 -9.49 50.46 47.34
N GLU A 755 -10.10 49.74 48.30
CA GLU A 755 -11.12 48.72 48.03
C GLU A 755 -12.38 49.30 47.37
N GLN A 756 -12.86 50.47 47.83
CA GLN A 756 -14.04 51.13 47.28
C GLN A 756 -13.82 51.64 45.86
N TRP A 757 -12.71 52.33 45.60
CA TRP A 757 -12.36 52.81 44.26
C TRP A 757 -12.11 51.64 43.30
N ALA A 758 -11.44 50.59 43.76
CA ALA A 758 -11.26 49.38 42.97
C ALA A 758 -12.61 48.72 42.63
N ALA A 759 -13.57 48.67 43.56
CA ALA A 759 -14.90 48.11 43.31
C ALA A 759 -15.66 48.87 42.20
N ILE A 760 -15.66 50.21 42.25
CA ILE A 760 -16.31 51.05 41.22
C ILE A 760 -15.66 50.86 39.85
N ILE A 761 -14.32 50.87 39.80
CA ILE A 761 -13.58 50.70 38.54
C ILE A 761 -13.81 49.29 37.98
N ASN A 762 -13.80 48.24 38.82
CA ASN A 762 -14.10 46.87 38.41
C ASN A 762 -15.55 46.71 37.94
N GLN A 763 -16.50 47.44 38.52
CA GLN A 763 -17.89 47.46 38.06
C GLN A 763 -17.99 48.07 36.66
N ALA A 764 -17.36 49.23 36.44
CA ALA A 764 -17.32 49.86 35.12
C ALA A 764 -16.63 48.98 34.07
N GLN A 765 -15.54 48.30 34.45
CA GLN A 765 -14.86 47.34 33.58
C GLN A 765 -15.76 46.12 33.25
N SER A 766 -16.50 45.61 34.24
CA SER A 766 -17.44 44.50 34.05
C SER A 766 -18.57 44.87 33.10
N ALA A 767 -19.08 46.10 33.19
CA ALA A 767 -20.10 46.61 32.29
C ALA A 767 -19.60 46.80 30.85
N GLN A 768 -18.38 47.33 30.67
CA GLN A 768 -17.73 47.42 29.35
C GLN A 768 -17.56 46.04 28.71
N ASN A 769 -17.17 45.05 29.50
CA ASN A 769 -17.11 43.65 29.07
C ASN A 769 -18.50 43.11 28.70
N ALA A 770 -19.54 43.39 29.48
CA ALA A 770 -20.91 42.95 29.18
C ALA A 770 -21.47 43.56 27.88
N ILE A 771 -21.18 44.85 27.62
CA ILE A 771 -21.55 45.52 26.36
C ILE A 771 -20.83 44.84 25.18
N SER A 772 -19.51 44.68 25.27
CA SER A 772 -18.72 44.05 24.21
C SER A 772 -19.18 42.61 23.94
N ALA A 773 -19.39 41.83 25.00
CA ALA A 773 -19.88 40.46 24.93
C ALA A 773 -21.25 40.37 24.25
N SER A 774 -22.23 41.17 24.69
CA SER A 774 -23.59 41.14 24.15
C SER A 774 -23.66 41.59 22.70
N MET A 775 -22.96 42.67 22.32
CA MET A 775 -22.94 43.20 20.95
C MET A 775 -22.32 42.20 19.99
N LEU A 776 -21.15 41.65 20.33
CA LEU A 776 -20.46 40.67 19.49
C LEU A 776 -21.17 39.31 19.47
N ALA A 777 -21.74 38.86 20.60
CA ALA A 777 -22.54 37.63 20.65
C ALA A 777 -23.76 37.73 19.72
N ASN A 778 -24.44 38.87 19.70
CA ASN A 778 -25.58 39.11 18.82
C ASN A 778 -25.14 39.16 17.34
N ALA A 779 -24.10 39.94 17.04
CA ALA A 779 -23.61 40.11 15.67
C ALA A 779 -23.14 38.79 15.04
N PHE A 780 -22.46 37.95 15.82
CA PHE A 780 -21.87 36.71 15.34
C PHE A 780 -22.66 35.44 15.72
N GLN A 781 -23.79 35.56 16.40
CA GLN A 781 -24.62 34.44 16.89
C GLN A 781 -23.79 33.43 17.69
N LEU A 782 -23.20 33.90 18.79
CA LEU A 782 -22.38 33.11 19.72
C LEU A 782 -22.99 33.12 21.12
N SER A 783 -22.63 32.14 21.97
CA SER A 783 -22.93 32.25 23.39
C SER A 783 -22.04 33.32 24.04
N GLN A 784 -22.56 33.95 25.10
CA GLN A 784 -21.94 35.13 25.71
C GLN A 784 -20.47 35.03 26.17
N PRO A 785 -19.90 33.88 26.58
CA PRO A 785 -18.49 33.85 27.00
C PRO A 785 -17.50 33.89 25.82
N PHE A 786 -17.89 33.50 24.61
CA PHE A 786 -16.97 33.41 23.47
C PHE A 786 -16.39 34.77 23.02
N PRO A 787 -17.18 35.85 22.86
CA PRO A 787 -16.65 37.08 22.27
C PRO A 787 -15.49 37.70 23.03
N LEU A 788 -15.56 37.73 24.36
CA LEU A 788 -14.47 38.27 25.20
C LEU A 788 -13.22 37.40 25.11
N PHE A 789 -13.39 36.08 25.10
CA PHE A 789 -12.29 35.15 24.92
C PHE A 789 -11.59 35.36 23.58
N ILE A 790 -12.36 35.47 22.49
CA ILE A 790 -11.83 35.64 21.15
C ILE A 790 -11.14 37.00 21.00
N LEU A 791 -11.69 38.07 21.59
CA LEU A 791 -11.03 39.38 21.62
C LEU A 791 -9.64 39.29 22.25
N ASN A 792 -9.52 38.65 23.41
CA ASN A 792 -8.22 38.44 24.05
C ASN A 792 -7.31 37.55 23.19
N TRP A 793 -7.85 36.52 22.56
CA TRP A 793 -7.08 35.58 21.73
C TRP A 793 -6.48 36.23 20.49
N ILE A 794 -7.18 37.18 19.85
CA ILE A 794 -6.64 37.96 18.73
C ILE A 794 -5.73 39.12 19.18
N GLY A 795 -5.43 39.23 20.49
CA GLY A 795 -4.59 40.28 21.05
C GLY A 795 -5.28 41.65 21.17
N SER A 796 -6.61 41.67 21.26
CA SER A 796 -7.41 42.86 21.50
C SER A 796 -8.11 42.80 22.85
N SER A 797 -8.93 43.79 23.17
CA SER A 797 -9.67 43.89 24.42
C SER A 797 -11.01 44.57 24.20
N SER A 798 -11.94 44.42 25.15
CA SER A 798 -13.19 45.19 25.17
C SER A 798 -12.92 46.69 25.07
N TYR A 799 -11.85 47.17 25.72
CA TYR A 799 -11.41 48.56 25.66
C TYR A 799 -11.07 48.98 24.23
N ASP A 800 -10.20 48.24 23.55
CA ASP A 800 -9.74 48.60 22.20
C ASP A 800 -10.90 48.53 21.19
N PHE A 801 -11.75 47.53 21.30
CA PHE A 801 -12.93 47.36 20.46
C PHE A 801 -13.92 48.53 20.62
N LEU A 802 -14.27 48.88 21.86
CA LEU A 802 -15.20 49.96 22.15
C LEU A 802 -14.60 51.33 21.78
N LEU A 803 -13.33 51.56 22.09
CA LEU A 803 -12.63 52.80 21.76
C LEU A 803 -12.68 53.06 20.25
N LYS A 804 -12.25 52.08 19.44
CA LYS A 804 -12.28 52.18 17.97
C LYS A 804 -13.70 52.37 17.45
N SER A 805 -14.68 51.66 18.02
CA SER A 805 -16.09 51.78 17.62
C SER A 805 -16.65 53.18 17.93
N PHE A 806 -16.35 53.74 19.10
CA PHE A 806 -16.82 55.06 19.51
C PHE A 806 -16.13 56.19 18.72
N GLU A 807 -14.85 56.07 18.40
CA GLU A 807 -14.15 57.02 17.53
C GLU A 807 -14.74 57.08 16.12
N LEU A 808 -15.16 55.93 15.58
CA LEU A 808 -15.85 55.86 14.29
C LEU A 808 -17.28 56.42 14.37
N PHE A 809 -17.99 56.13 15.46
CA PHE A 809 -19.34 56.67 15.70
C PHE A 809 -19.37 58.20 15.78
N ASP A 810 -18.33 58.82 16.34
CA ASP A 810 -18.21 60.28 16.44
C ASP A 810 -18.02 60.98 15.07
N LYS A 811 -17.69 60.24 14.01
CA LYS A 811 -17.63 60.79 12.65
C LYS A 811 -19.05 60.99 12.12
N LYS A 812 -19.43 62.26 11.90
CA LYS A 812 -20.74 62.62 11.33
C LYS A 812 -20.95 61.91 9.97
N ASN A 813 -22.09 61.24 9.81
CA ASN A 813 -22.49 60.52 8.59
C ASN A 813 -21.48 59.44 8.13
N LEU A 814 -21.08 58.55 9.05
CA LEU A 814 -20.14 57.44 8.78
C LEU A 814 -20.51 56.67 7.50
N GLN A 815 -19.64 56.73 6.49
CA GLN A 815 -19.73 55.94 5.27
C GLN A 815 -18.78 54.73 5.32
N PRO A 816 -19.02 53.66 4.55
CA PRO A 816 -18.18 52.47 4.53
C PRO A 816 -16.69 52.74 4.27
N GLU A 817 -16.36 53.74 3.44
CA GLU A 817 -14.98 54.11 3.08
C GLU A 817 -14.24 54.82 4.23
N MET A 818 -14.97 55.30 5.24
CA MET A 818 -14.41 56.04 6.38
C MET A 818 -13.99 55.13 7.55
N ILE A 819 -14.27 53.83 7.45
CA ILE A 819 -13.86 52.81 8.43
C ILE A 819 -12.34 52.59 8.31
N SER A 820 -11.62 52.68 9.42
CA SER A 820 -10.17 52.47 9.42
C SER A 820 -9.81 51.02 9.13
N GLN A 821 -8.66 50.80 8.48
CA GLN A 821 -8.13 49.45 8.25
C GLN A 821 -7.95 48.68 9.56
N ASP A 822 -7.51 49.35 10.63
CA ASP A 822 -7.33 48.73 11.95
C ASP A 822 -8.62 48.17 12.56
N TYR A 823 -9.78 48.74 12.22
CA TYR A 823 -11.08 48.19 12.63
C TYR A 823 -11.51 47.05 11.73
N LEU A 824 -11.28 47.17 10.42
CA LEU A 824 -11.57 46.09 9.46
C LEU A 824 -10.73 44.83 9.74
N ILE A 825 -9.46 45.01 10.08
CA ILE A 825 -8.55 43.94 10.52
C ILE A 825 -9.10 43.22 11.75
N LEU A 826 -9.50 43.99 12.78
CA LEU A 826 -10.10 43.42 13.99
C LEU A 826 -11.36 42.59 13.67
N MET A 827 -12.27 43.14 12.87
CA MET A 827 -13.52 42.46 12.51
C MET A 827 -13.29 41.22 11.63
N TYR A 828 -12.31 41.28 10.73
CA TYR A 828 -11.91 40.14 9.90
C TYR A 828 -11.34 39.02 10.75
N ASP A 829 -10.39 39.33 11.65
CA ASP A 829 -9.80 38.33 12.54
C ASP A 829 -10.84 37.74 13.49
N LEU A 830 -11.75 38.54 14.05
CA LEU A 830 -12.89 38.04 14.80
C LEU A 830 -13.68 37.02 13.96
N SER A 831 -14.07 37.37 12.73
CA SER A 831 -14.84 36.47 11.87
C SER A 831 -14.09 35.16 11.54
N ARG A 832 -12.77 35.24 11.35
CA ARG A 832 -11.89 34.11 11.04
C ARG A 832 -11.83 33.12 12.20
N TYR A 833 -11.51 33.59 13.40
CA TYR A 833 -11.43 32.75 14.60
C TYR A 833 -12.80 32.17 14.97
N ILE A 834 -13.87 32.95 14.85
CA ILE A 834 -15.25 32.48 15.06
C ILE A 834 -15.60 31.35 14.09
N SER A 835 -15.20 31.48 12.83
CA SER A 835 -15.46 30.45 11.82
C SER A 835 -14.75 29.14 12.15
N VAL A 836 -13.51 29.20 12.66
CA VAL A 836 -12.76 28.02 13.15
C VAL A 836 -13.50 27.36 14.34
N ILE A 837 -13.89 28.15 15.33
CA ILE A 837 -14.60 27.67 16.53
C ILE A 837 -15.91 26.96 16.14
N LYS A 838 -16.72 27.57 15.28
CA LYS A 838 -17.99 26.99 14.80
C LYS A 838 -17.76 25.71 14.00
N THR A 839 -16.72 25.68 13.16
CA THR A 839 -16.40 24.54 12.30
C THR A 839 -16.00 23.31 13.11
N PHE A 840 -15.16 23.48 14.12
CA PHE A 840 -14.69 22.37 14.96
C PHE A 840 -15.53 22.16 16.23
N ARG A 841 -16.53 23.02 16.47
CA ARG A 841 -17.41 23.00 17.66
C ARG A 841 -16.63 23.04 18.96
N LEU A 842 -15.68 23.97 19.05
CA LEU A 842 -14.80 24.11 20.21
C LEU A 842 -15.55 24.73 21.39
N SER A 843 -15.32 24.24 22.60
CA SER A 843 -15.88 24.81 23.83
C SER A 843 -15.00 25.93 24.38
N THR A 844 -15.57 26.78 25.25
CA THR A 844 -14.80 27.82 25.94
C THR A 844 -13.78 27.24 26.93
N VAL A 845 -14.08 26.08 27.52
CA VAL A 845 -13.19 25.43 28.50
C VAL A 845 -11.94 24.92 27.81
N MET A 846 -12.10 24.21 26.68
CA MET A 846 -10.96 23.77 25.88
C MET A 846 -10.12 24.94 25.38
N LEU A 847 -10.77 26.00 24.88
CA LEU A 847 -10.06 27.18 24.40
C LEU A 847 -9.24 27.85 25.51
N HIS A 848 -9.77 27.91 26.74
CA HIS A 848 -9.03 28.42 27.89
C HIS A 848 -7.77 27.59 28.20
N HIS A 849 -7.89 26.25 28.21
CA HIS A 849 -6.70 25.39 28.35
C HIS A 849 -5.72 25.58 27.20
N PHE A 850 -6.21 25.78 25.96
CA PHE A 850 -5.35 26.04 24.81
C PHE A 850 -4.64 27.39 24.89
N SER A 851 -5.28 28.44 25.44
CA SER A 851 -4.64 29.74 25.60
C SER A 851 -3.53 29.74 26.64
N GLU A 852 -3.72 28.99 27.74
CA GLU A 852 -2.72 28.87 28.82
C GLU A 852 -1.59 27.89 28.44
N HIS A 853 -1.96 26.75 27.83
CA HIS A 853 -1.06 25.63 27.56
C HIS A 853 -1.18 25.11 26.11
N PRO A 854 -0.78 25.91 25.10
CA PRO A 854 -0.80 25.47 23.69
C PRO A 854 0.04 24.20 23.45
N GLU A 855 1.08 23.98 24.26
CA GLU A 855 1.96 22.81 24.20
C GLU A 855 1.24 21.49 24.50
N TRP A 856 0.20 21.47 25.33
CA TRP A 856 -0.60 20.27 25.60
C TRP A 856 -1.34 19.79 24.35
N PHE A 857 -1.61 20.70 23.40
CA PHE A 857 -2.25 20.40 22.13
C PHE A 857 -1.25 20.12 21.00
N GLY A 858 0.05 20.12 21.30
CA GLY A 858 1.12 19.93 20.31
C GLY A 858 1.40 21.18 19.45
N CYS A 859 1.00 22.36 19.93
CA CYS A 859 1.18 23.64 19.26
C CYS A 859 2.25 24.48 19.99
N GLN A 860 2.99 25.31 19.24
CA GLN A 860 4.00 26.21 19.82
C GLN A 860 3.42 27.53 20.33
N ASN A 861 2.32 27.96 19.71
CA ASN A 861 1.64 29.21 20.04
C ASN A 861 0.13 29.06 19.78
N THR A 862 -0.61 30.10 20.12
CA THR A 862 -2.07 30.15 19.99
C THR A 862 -2.52 30.74 18.65
N GLN A 863 -1.60 31.20 17.79
CA GLN A 863 -1.97 31.81 16.50
C GLN A 863 -2.52 30.76 15.54
N LEU A 864 -3.57 31.12 14.78
CA LEU A 864 -4.12 30.22 13.76
C LEU A 864 -3.05 29.89 12.71
N SER A 865 -2.73 28.61 12.66
CA SER A 865 -1.79 28.01 11.73
C SER A 865 -2.34 26.66 11.28
N LEU A 866 -1.75 26.08 10.23
CA LEU A 866 -2.23 24.81 9.68
C LEU A 866 -2.19 23.68 10.73
N SER A 867 -1.19 23.71 11.63
CA SER A 867 -1.08 22.77 12.75
C SER A 867 -2.20 22.95 13.77
N VAL A 868 -2.49 24.19 14.19
CA VAL A 868 -3.58 24.48 15.14
C VAL A 868 -4.92 24.01 14.58
N ILE A 869 -5.22 24.31 13.32
CA ILE A 869 -6.46 23.88 12.65
C ILE A 869 -6.53 22.35 12.57
N TYR A 870 -5.42 21.70 12.21
CA TYR A 870 -5.37 20.24 12.19
C TYR A 870 -5.63 19.65 13.58
N TYR A 871 -4.96 20.13 14.63
CA TYR A 871 -5.14 19.58 15.98
C TYR A 871 -6.52 19.89 16.56
N PHE A 872 -7.16 21.01 16.24
CA PHE A 872 -8.57 21.23 16.57
C PHE A 872 -9.49 20.18 15.92
N SER A 873 -9.19 19.78 14.68
CA SER A 873 -9.92 18.69 14.03
C SER A 873 -9.73 17.35 14.77
N ARG A 874 -8.51 17.08 15.25
CA ARG A 874 -8.17 15.85 15.98
C ARG A 874 -8.74 15.82 17.39
N TYR A 875 -8.78 16.96 18.07
CA TYR A 875 -9.46 17.11 19.35
C TYR A 875 -10.95 16.78 19.22
N ARG A 876 -11.62 17.33 18.20
CA ARG A 876 -13.01 17.02 17.90
C ARG A 876 -13.21 15.53 17.60
N ASP A 877 -12.29 14.91 16.87
CA ASP A 877 -12.36 13.48 16.59
C ASP A 877 -12.17 12.63 17.87
N TRP A 878 -11.33 13.08 18.81
CA TRP A 878 -11.19 12.44 20.12
C TRP A 878 -12.46 12.57 20.96
N ILE A 879 -13.10 13.75 21.00
CA ILE A 879 -14.40 13.92 21.66
C ILE A 879 -15.44 12.95 21.08
N LYS A 880 -15.50 12.80 19.75
CA LYS A 880 -16.44 11.87 19.10
C LYS A 880 -16.20 10.42 19.52
N LEU A 881 -14.93 10.02 19.68
CA LEU A 881 -14.56 8.69 20.12
C LEU A 881 -15.05 8.42 21.56
N VAL A 882 -15.01 9.45 22.41
CA VAL A 882 -15.37 9.36 23.83
C VAL A 882 -16.83 9.75 24.10
N ALA A 883 -17.62 10.01 23.06
CA ALA A 883 -18.98 10.55 23.20
C ALA A 883 -19.96 9.63 23.97
N SER A 884 -19.63 8.35 24.14
CA SER A 884 -20.39 7.41 24.97
C SER A 884 -20.17 7.60 26.49
N LEU A 885 -19.12 8.31 26.90
CA LEU A 885 -18.83 8.57 28.31
C LEU A 885 -19.52 9.83 28.80
N ASP A 886 -20.02 9.79 30.03
CA ASP A 886 -20.50 10.99 30.72
C ASP A 886 -19.35 11.99 30.97
N ASN A 887 -19.61 13.27 30.72
CA ASN A 887 -18.66 14.37 30.85
C ASN A 887 -17.33 14.14 30.10
N ALA A 888 -17.43 13.61 28.87
CA ALA A 888 -16.28 13.26 28.03
C ALA A 888 -15.23 14.38 27.91
N GLU A 889 -15.66 15.62 27.69
CA GLU A 889 -14.74 16.75 27.52
C GLU A 889 -13.93 17.06 28.78
N ASP A 890 -14.58 17.03 29.95
CA ASP A 890 -13.93 17.22 31.25
C ASP A 890 -12.90 16.11 31.51
N LYS A 891 -13.25 14.85 31.22
CA LYS A 891 -12.30 13.72 31.37
C LYS A 891 -11.06 13.87 30.47
N ILE A 892 -11.23 14.34 29.24
CA ILE A 892 -10.12 14.57 28.30
C ILE A 892 -9.20 15.68 28.82
N LEU A 893 -9.76 16.82 29.19
CA LEU A 893 -8.98 17.98 29.67
C LEU A 893 -8.29 17.67 30.99
N ARG A 894 -8.98 17.01 31.91
CA ARG A 894 -8.41 16.52 33.17
C ARG A 894 -7.29 15.52 32.96
N TYR A 895 -7.40 14.64 31.96
CA TYR A 895 -6.29 13.74 31.61
C TYR A 895 -5.05 14.52 31.17
N LEU A 896 -5.22 15.51 30.27
CA LEU A 896 -4.11 16.36 29.81
C LEU A 896 -3.48 17.14 30.97
N GLU A 897 -4.30 17.69 31.87
CA GLU A 897 -3.83 18.38 33.07
C GLU A 897 -3.02 17.44 33.97
N LEU A 898 -3.56 16.26 34.31
CA LEU A 898 -2.90 15.28 35.18
C LEU A 898 -1.56 14.81 34.64
N VAL A 899 -1.47 14.54 33.34
CA VAL A 899 -0.24 14.01 32.71
C VAL A 899 0.85 15.07 32.59
N ASN A 900 0.49 16.35 32.50
CA ASN A 900 1.44 17.46 32.39
C ASN A 900 1.82 18.08 33.76
N THR A 901 1.01 17.90 34.80
CA THR A 901 1.26 18.46 36.15
C THR A 901 1.93 17.50 37.13
N ASN A 902 1.65 16.19 37.05
CA ASN A 902 2.21 15.21 38.00
C ASN A 902 3.58 14.66 37.54
N ASN A 903 4.66 15.17 38.14
CA ASN A 903 6.03 14.63 38.00
C ASN A 903 6.32 13.38 38.86
N GLN A 904 5.34 12.82 39.59
CA GLN A 904 5.56 11.68 40.49
C GLN A 904 5.22 10.34 39.83
N SER A 905 6.17 9.41 39.84
CA SER A 905 6.14 8.11 39.16
C SER A 905 5.08 7.11 39.64
N ASN A 906 4.35 7.41 40.73
CA ASN A 906 3.48 6.47 41.43
C ASN A 906 2.07 6.33 40.82
N ASP A 907 1.64 7.20 39.90
CA ASP A 907 0.26 7.22 39.35
C ASP A 907 0.14 6.72 37.89
N LYS A 908 1.21 6.17 37.30
CA LYS A 908 1.24 5.73 35.89
C LYS A 908 0.17 4.69 35.56
N THR A 909 -0.06 3.75 36.47
CA THR A 909 -1.10 2.72 36.31
C THR A 909 -2.49 3.32 36.20
N ASN A 910 -2.74 4.41 36.94
CA ASN A 910 -4.00 5.14 36.91
C ASN A 910 -4.14 5.95 35.61
N MET A 911 -3.08 6.63 35.16
CA MET A 911 -3.08 7.36 33.88
C MET A 911 -3.35 6.43 32.69
N VAL A 912 -2.71 5.25 32.65
CA VAL A 912 -2.98 4.24 31.60
C VAL A 912 -4.43 3.75 31.68
N LYS A 913 -4.98 3.56 32.88
CA LYS A 913 -6.39 3.15 33.06
C LYS A 913 -7.35 4.21 32.50
N ILE A 914 -7.13 5.49 32.82
CA ILE A 914 -7.93 6.60 32.28
C ILE A 914 -7.81 6.64 30.76
N LEU A 915 -6.60 6.53 30.22
CA LEU A 915 -6.37 6.54 28.77
C LEU A 915 -7.02 5.34 28.07
N THR A 916 -7.02 4.17 28.70
CA THR A 916 -7.69 2.95 28.21
C THR A 916 -9.21 3.18 28.06
N GLU A 917 -9.83 3.85 29.04
CA GLU A 917 -11.24 4.26 29.00
C GLU A 917 -11.47 5.31 27.89
N LEU A 918 -10.62 6.34 27.81
CA LEU A 918 -10.69 7.44 26.83
C LEU A 918 -10.40 7.00 25.39
N LEU A 919 -9.74 5.87 25.17
CA LEU A 919 -9.53 5.32 23.83
C LEU A 919 -10.49 4.17 23.52
N SER A 920 -11.27 3.68 24.51
CA SER A 920 -12.07 2.46 24.40
C SER A 920 -11.25 1.31 23.80
N TRP A 921 -10.04 1.11 24.34
CA TRP A 921 -9.05 0.18 23.80
C TRP A 921 -8.51 -0.74 24.89
N GLN A 922 -7.84 -1.84 24.55
CA GLN A 922 -7.31 -2.77 25.55
C GLN A 922 -6.04 -2.22 26.22
N ARG A 923 -5.89 -2.46 27.52
CA ARG A 923 -4.76 -1.95 28.32
C ARG A 923 -3.40 -2.35 27.73
N ASP A 924 -3.25 -3.60 27.30
CA ASP A 924 -1.98 -4.11 26.79
C ASP A 924 -1.63 -3.46 25.44
N GLU A 925 -2.62 -3.24 24.59
CA GLU A 925 -2.45 -2.55 23.30
C GLU A 925 -2.06 -1.08 23.50
N VAL A 926 -2.67 -0.40 24.48
CA VAL A 926 -2.34 0.98 24.88
C VAL A 926 -0.88 1.07 25.37
N LEU A 927 -0.43 0.11 26.18
CA LEU A 927 0.95 0.05 26.67
C LEU A 927 1.96 -0.14 25.53
N LEU A 928 1.67 -1.03 24.58
CA LEU A 928 2.50 -1.23 23.39
C LEU A 928 2.55 0.02 22.52
N ALA A 929 1.41 0.67 22.27
CA ALA A 929 1.34 1.91 21.51
C ALA A 929 2.15 3.04 22.17
N ASN A 930 2.02 3.22 23.49
CA ASN A 930 2.82 4.20 24.24
C ASN A 930 4.33 3.94 24.10
N SER A 931 4.75 2.67 24.22
CA SER A 931 6.16 2.29 24.09
C SER A 931 6.71 2.60 22.70
N HIS A 932 5.89 2.46 21.66
CA HIS A 932 6.27 2.81 20.29
C HIS A 932 6.44 4.33 20.12
N ILE A 933 5.58 5.14 20.72
CA ILE A 933 5.59 6.60 20.54
C ILE A 933 6.77 7.23 21.29
N ILE A 934 6.87 6.97 22.61
CA ILE A 934 7.74 7.72 23.55
C ILE A 934 9.02 6.93 23.93
N GLY A 935 9.02 5.60 23.81
CA GLY A 935 10.14 4.73 24.21
C GLY A 935 9.83 3.89 25.46
N LYS A 936 10.78 3.05 25.88
CA LYS A 936 10.58 2.01 26.93
C LYS A 936 10.64 2.48 28.38
N GLU A 937 11.22 3.65 28.68
CA GLU A 937 11.61 4.01 30.06
C GLU A 937 10.57 4.82 30.84
N ASP A 938 9.70 5.61 30.20
CA ASP A 938 8.48 6.31 30.70
C ASP A 938 8.09 7.35 29.63
N ASN A 939 6.84 7.61 29.25
CA ASN A 939 5.71 8.17 30.01
C ASN A 939 4.45 8.00 29.14
N THR A 940 3.26 8.09 29.73
CA THR A 940 1.98 8.17 29.01
C THR A 940 1.96 9.34 28.01
N ALA A 941 1.23 9.19 26.89
CA ALA A 941 1.03 10.25 25.91
C ALA A 941 0.54 11.55 26.60
N LYS A 942 1.34 12.62 26.49
CA LYS A 942 1.17 13.90 27.19
C LYS A 942 0.49 14.96 26.34
N THR A 943 0.61 14.84 25.03
CA THR A 943 0.10 15.84 24.09
C THR A 943 -0.98 15.27 23.19
N LEU A 944 -1.88 16.13 22.70
CA LEU A 944 -2.86 15.75 21.69
C LEU A 944 -2.22 15.19 20.41
N ALA A 945 -1.01 15.65 20.06
CA ALA A 945 -0.26 15.13 18.92
C ALA A 945 0.14 13.65 19.12
N GLU A 946 0.52 13.25 20.33
CA GLU A 946 0.82 11.85 20.66
C GLU A 946 -0.47 11.02 20.71
N ILE A 947 -1.54 11.57 21.28
CA ILE A 947 -2.86 10.93 21.31
C ILE A 947 -3.40 10.73 19.88
N ASP A 948 -3.14 11.65 18.95
CA ASP A 948 -3.47 11.47 17.54
C ASP A 948 -2.80 10.22 16.96
N ILE A 949 -1.50 10.03 17.24
CA ILE A 949 -0.78 8.82 16.79
C ILE A 949 -1.46 7.58 17.37
N MET A 950 -1.84 7.58 18.65
CA MET A 950 -2.55 6.45 19.28
C MET A 950 -3.90 6.18 18.62
N MET A 951 -4.71 7.21 18.35
CA MET A 951 -5.98 7.06 17.66
C MET A 951 -5.80 6.47 16.26
N ARG A 952 -4.75 6.87 15.54
CA ARG A 952 -4.43 6.30 14.21
C ARG A 952 -3.96 4.85 14.30
N LEU A 953 -3.12 4.51 15.29
CA LEU A 953 -2.67 3.15 15.53
C LEU A 953 -3.85 2.22 15.89
N LYS A 954 -4.74 2.68 16.79
CA LYS A 954 -5.98 1.97 17.12
C LYS A 954 -6.82 1.72 15.88
N PHE A 955 -7.06 2.77 15.08
CA PHE A 955 -7.82 2.65 13.84
C PHE A 955 -7.25 1.57 12.90
N TRP A 956 -5.93 1.57 12.65
CA TRP A 956 -5.33 0.56 11.77
C TRP A 956 -5.26 -0.84 12.37
N SER A 957 -5.12 -0.96 13.68
CA SER A 957 -5.23 -2.24 14.40
C SER A 957 -6.62 -2.85 14.20
N GLU A 958 -7.68 -2.05 14.35
CA GLU A 958 -9.07 -2.48 14.16
C GLU A 958 -9.38 -2.79 12.68
N GLU A 959 -9.01 -1.91 11.75
CA GLU A 959 -9.29 -2.08 10.30
C GLU A 959 -8.57 -3.28 9.68
N MET A 960 -7.34 -3.56 10.12
CA MET A 960 -6.59 -4.73 9.67
C MET A 960 -6.89 -5.98 10.50
N ALA A 961 -7.65 -5.86 11.59
CA ALA A 961 -7.84 -6.91 12.60
C ALA A 961 -6.50 -7.50 13.11
N LEU A 962 -5.50 -6.63 13.30
CA LEU A 962 -4.18 -6.98 13.81
C LEU A 962 -4.03 -6.52 15.26
N SER A 963 -3.39 -7.34 16.10
CA SER A 963 -2.89 -6.87 17.41
C SER A 963 -1.86 -5.74 17.22
N MET A 964 -1.65 -4.87 18.22
CA MET A 964 -0.60 -3.86 18.11
C MET A 964 0.77 -4.46 17.92
N HIS A 965 1.04 -5.62 18.52
CA HIS A 965 2.32 -6.29 18.32
C HIS A 965 2.55 -6.61 16.83
N SER A 966 1.57 -7.19 16.15
CA SER A 966 1.64 -7.51 14.72
C SER A 966 1.66 -6.26 13.84
N LEU A 967 0.89 -5.23 14.21
CA LEU A 967 0.88 -3.96 13.50
C LEU A 967 2.25 -3.27 13.59
N LEU A 968 2.86 -3.21 14.78
CA LEU A 968 4.19 -2.66 14.98
C LEU A 968 5.27 -3.46 14.24
N ALA A 969 5.18 -4.80 14.23
CA ALA A 969 6.07 -5.64 13.43
C ALA A 969 5.99 -5.28 11.93
N THR A 970 4.78 -4.98 11.44
CA THR A 970 4.56 -4.53 10.06
C THR A 970 5.16 -3.15 9.80
N ILE A 971 4.88 -2.17 10.65
CA ILE A 971 5.33 -0.77 10.49
C ILE A 971 6.85 -0.68 10.56
N ASN A 972 7.50 -1.52 11.36
CA ASN A 972 8.95 -1.53 11.53
C ASN A 972 9.71 -2.19 10.37
N ILE A 973 9.03 -2.74 9.37
CA ILE A 973 9.69 -3.26 8.17
C ILE A 973 10.40 -2.12 7.42
N ASN A 974 11.71 -2.24 7.29
CA ASN A 974 12.60 -1.28 6.64
C ASN A 974 13.63 -1.99 5.74
N ALA A 975 14.51 -1.22 5.10
CA ALA A 975 15.50 -1.74 4.14
C ALA A 975 16.49 -2.75 4.73
N HIS A 976 16.65 -2.76 6.06
CA HIS A 976 17.54 -3.65 6.80
C HIS A 976 16.83 -4.83 7.46
N SER A 977 15.51 -4.94 7.35
CA SER A 977 14.75 -6.07 7.89
C SER A 977 15.23 -7.40 7.30
N SER A 978 15.11 -8.47 8.07
CA SER A 978 15.41 -9.81 7.61
C SER A 978 14.23 -10.40 6.83
N TYR A 979 14.47 -11.44 6.03
CA TYR A 979 13.38 -12.17 5.39
C TYR A 979 12.41 -12.82 6.41
N GLN A 980 12.93 -13.17 7.59
CA GLN A 980 12.12 -13.75 8.66
C GLN A 980 11.08 -12.75 9.18
N ASP A 981 11.40 -11.46 9.23
CA ASP A 981 10.47 -10.42 9.65
C ASP A 981 9.29 -10.31 8.67
N TYR A 982 9.57 -10.37 7.36
CA TYR A 982 8.54 -10.38 6.33
C TYR A 982 7.62 -11.59 6.46
N LYS A 983 8.16 -12.78 6.74
CA LYS A 983 7.35 -13.99 6.96
C LYS A 983 6.41 -13.85 8.15
N LEU A 984 6.91 -13.35 9.28
CA LEU A 984 6.09 -13.16 10.48
C LEU A 984 4.93 -12.20 10.17
N VAL A 985 5.20 -11.11 9.45
CA VAL A 985 4.18 -10.15 9.02
C VAL A 985 3.20 -10.77 8.01
N GLY A 986 3.68 -11.50 7.00
CA GLY A 986 2.84 -12.16 5.99
C GLY A 986 1.89 -13.19 6.61
N VAL A 987 2.38 -14.02 7.54
CA VAL A 987 1.57 -14.99 8.28
C VAL A 987 0.54 -14.29 9.16
N ALA A 988 0.95 -13.26 9.92
CA ALA A 988 0.04 -12.51 10.77
C ALA A 988 -1.07 -11.82 9.95
N MET A 989 -0.74 -11.25 8.79
CA MET A 989 -1.69 -10.57 7.91
C MET A 989 -2.70 -11.54 7.27
N VAL A 990 -2.23 -12.66 6.72
CA VAL A 990 -3.14 -13.64 6.10
C VAL A 990 -4.02 -14.33 7.12
N ALA A 991 -3.56 -14.51 8.36
CA ALA A 991 -4.40 -15.03 9.44
C ALA A 991 -5.59 -14.14 9.79
N THR A 992 -5.60 -12.87 9.33
CA THR A 992 -6.74 -11.96 9.51
C THR A 992 -7.82 -12.10 8.44
N LEU A 993 -7.52 -12.75 7.31
CA LEU A 993 -8.48 -13.02 6.23
C LEU A 993 -9.38 -14.20 6.61
#